data_AF-A0A1F8SW67-F1
#
_entry.id   AF-A0A1F8SW67-F1
#
_cell.length_a   1.000
_cell.length_b   1.000
_cell.length_c   1.000
_cell.angle_alpha   90.00
_cell.angle_beta   90.00
_cell.angle_gamma   90.00
#
_symmetry.space_group_name_H-M   'P 1'
#
loop_
_entity.id
_entity.type
_entity.pdbx_description
1 polymer ?
#
loop_
_entity_poly.entity_id
_entity_poly.type
_entity_poly.pdbx_seq_one_letter_code
_entity_poly.pdbx_strand_id
1 'polypeptide(L)'
;MRKIETEILVIGGGATGTGTIRDLAMRGYKAILVEKRDFSHGTTGRYHGLLHSGGRYVVKDPLAAAECIAENQILRRIMPHCIEDTGGYFVLTPWDDPNYVPAFLEGCWRAGIPVNEIAIKQMLRAEPLLNTAILRCFHVPDAAADSFLATEANVASARAYGAQVFNYLEVQELKRVGNRVVGVRCYDLVKDEAVEIDADLVVNAAGAWAGKIAGTAGIHIQIIPGKGTMVAINHRVLNTVVNRCKMPADGDIIVPIHTVAIIGTTDEPVADPENLLIEPWEVSLMLEEGEKLIPGLKNMRMLRAWAGVRPLYNETKPSTTREISRAYVLLDHEERDGLSGLITITSGKWTTYRLMAEATVDLVGKKLGVQRSCRTHSEALPGAEKGYYHHLGARLAQIEKDAAFNTLVCECELATQADIITAIVDKEAKTLDDIRRDARLGMGPCQGGFCTYRSAGILQAIRHPPVEEINLALRDFLQERWKGLLSILWGQQLRQERLDELIYLNVLNVDHLPASRSSRLAAEVYAIPEGSGRIPGEPKQRTKSEERMNEIEHLPSIAGQSHSDVLVIGAGLSGLVAAWQASARGRSTILITQGWGATHWHSGCIDVIGYLPNGNQEPVQSPIEALEIFLREHPDHPYSKTGLETLNEAIASFKWLCADNDYPLHGTLEHNWLLPSAVGAFRPSCLIPETMIAGDLRRHDPMLIVGFDGFPDFYPGLIVENLKGQDIPANEIVLDLPSLRNRRFVLPLILARLFDTEEFRAEVIAALKPKLGECDRIGFPAILGLERSKEARQDLEMRLNCPIFEIPTLPPSIPGIRLHNLLLKVIQKNGGTVYNGMQATAYESENSRINGVWSEAASRRKYHPAKNFILATGGILGGGITGNPDGNVHEMVLNLPLTSPIEHHDWFKPHFFDPLGHPIYQSGIPVNSMLQPLNNRGQVVFTNLFAAGTALAGGDFLRERSLEGIALTTGFKVGEMIE
;
A
#
# COMPACT_ATOMS: atom_id res chain seq x y z
N MET A 1 36.72 -9.76 9.35
CA MET A 1 36.62 -8.28 9.33
C MET A 1 37.28 -7.78 8.05
N ARG A 2 36.48 -7.32 7.10
CA ARG A 2 36.94 -6.76 5.81
C ARG A 2 37.55 -5.38 6.06
N LYS A 3 38.67 -5.05 5.41
CA LYS A 3 39.33 -3.73 5.51
C LYS A 3 39.36 -3.03 4.15
N ILE A 4 39.06 -1.74 4.13
CA ILE A 4 39.02 -0.89 2.94
C ILE A 4 39.80 0.40 3.25
N GLU A 5 40.46 1.00 2.26
CA GLU A 5 41.22 2.25 2.42
C GLU A 5 40.84 3.26 1.34
N THR A 6 40.65 4.52 1.76
CA THR A 6 40.29 5.64 0.90
C THR A 6 41.01 6.92 1.34
N GLU A 7 41.12 7.91 0.46
CA GLU A 7 41.62 9.24 0.86
C GLU A 7 40.53 9.95 1.68
N ILE A 8 39.30 9.93 1.16
CA ILE A 8 38.16 10.59 1.80
C ILE A 8 37.00 9.60 1.95
N LEU A 9 36.36 9.62 3.10
CA LEU A 9 35.14 8.88 3.39
C LEU A 9 33.98 9.83 3.65
N VAL A 10 32.86 9.66 2.95
CA VAL A 10 31.60 10.38 3.16
C VAL A 10 30.59 9.46 3.86
N ILE A 11 30.01 9.92 4.97
CA ILE A 11 28.99 9.18 5.73
C ILE A 11 27.61 9.79 5.43
N GLY A 12 26.69 8.97 4.88
CA GLY A 12 25.31 9.33 4.58
C GLY A 12 25.04 9.45 3.07
N GLY A 13 24.04 8.73 2.57
CA GLY A 13 23.62 8.62 1.17
C GLY A 13 22.37 9.42 0.82
N GLY A 14 22.10 10.52 1.53
CA GLY A 14 21.11 11.52 1.15
C GLY A 14 21.65 12.51 0.10
N ALA A 15 20.86 13.55 -0.22
CA ALA A 15 21.24 14.56 -1.22
C ALA A 15 22.58 15.25 -0.90
N THR A 16 22.84 15.58 0.37
CA THR A 16 24.10 16.20 0.80
C THR A 16 25.30 15.30 0.54
N GLY A 17 25.24 14.04 0.97
CA GLY A 17 26.35 13.11 0.81
C GLY A 17 26.57 12.69 -0.64
N THR A 18 25.51 12.44 -1.39
CA THR A 18 25.61 12.08 -2.83
C THR A 18 26.08 13.25 -3.69
N GLY A 19 25.68 14.48 -3.37
CA GLY A 19 26.28 15.68 -3.97
C GLY A 19 27.77 15.83 -3.64
N THR A 20 28.16 15.55 -2.38
CA THR A 20 29.54 15.66 -1.90
C THR A 20 30.45 14.63 -2.56
N ILE A 21 30.05 13.35 -2.60
CA ILE A 21 30.85 12.29 -3.25
C ILE A 21 31.00 12.54 -4.75
N ARG A 22 29.96 13.09 -5.40
CA ARG A 22 30.03 13.49 -6.81
C ARG A 22 31.10 14.56 -7.02
N ASP A 23 31.07 15.64 -6.24
CA ASP A 23 32.05 16.73 -6.38
C ASP A 23 33.48 16.26 -6.07
N LEU A 24 33.66 15.45 -5.01
CA LEU A 24 34.95 14.81 -4.69
C LEU A 24 35.50 14.01 -5.88
N ALA A 25 34.68 13.14 -6.46
CA ALA A 25 35.06 12.31 -7.59
C ALA A 25 35.37 13.16 -8.84
N MET A 26 34.56 14.17 -9.14
CA MET A 26 34.74 15.07 -10.29
C MET A 26 36.00 15.92 -10.20
N ARG A 27 36.44 16.22 -8.97
CA ARG A 27 37.72 16.88 -8.68
C ARG A 27 38.86 15.86 -8.56
N GLY A 28 38.63 14.56 -8.73
CA GLY A 28 39.66 13.51 -8.81
C GLY A 28 40.23 13.04 -7.47
N TYR A 29 39.48 13.18 -6.37
CA TYR A 29 39.85 12.58 -5.09
C TYR A 29 39.46 11.10 -5.04
N LYS A 30 40.23 10.27 -4.34
CA LYS A 30 39.85 8.87 -4.09
C LYS A 30 38.85 8.84 -2.94
N ALA A 31 37.57 8.73 -3.26
CA ALA A 31 36.52 8.85 -2.26
C ALA A 31 35.59 7.64 -2.21
N ILE A 32 35.12 7.33 -1.00
CA ILE A 32 34.11 6.31 -0.71
C ILE A 32 32.93 6.99 -0.02
N LEU A 33 31.70 6.61 -0.38
CA LEU A 33 30.49 6.93 0.39
C LEU A 33 29.90 5.66 1.01
N VAL A 34 29.43 5.77 2.26
CA VAL A 34 28.69 4.72 2.96
C VAL A 34 27.33 5.22 3.45
N GLU A 35 26.29 4.40 3.30
CA GLU A 35 24.91 4.67 3.72
C GLU A 35 24.35 3.48 4.49
N LYS A 36 23.66 3.74 5.62
CA LYS A 36 23.10 2.72 6.51
C LYS A 36 21.99 1.90 5.84
N ARG A 37 21.14 2.54 5.03
CA ARG A 37 20.04 1.88 4.29
C ARG A 37 20.28 2.01 2.80
N ASP A 38 19.22 2.13 2.01
CA ASP A 38 19.34 2.51 0.60
C ASP A 38 19.48 4.04 0.45
N PHE A 39 19.89 4.50 -0.73
CA PHE A 39 20.00 5.92 -1.01
C PHE A 39 18.66 6.64 -0.84
N SER A 40 18.71 7.89 -0.36
CA SER A 40 17.50 8.67 -0.03
C SER A 40 16.57 8.05 1.01
N HIS A 41 16.96 7.02 1.76
CA HIS A 41 16.08 6.43 2.78
C HIS A 41 15.65 7.42 3.87
N GLY A 42 16.55 8.34 4.27
CA GLY A 42 16.29 9.37 5.27
C GLY A 42 15.46 10.56 4.77
N THR A 43 15.76 11.76 5.26
CA THR A 43 14.99 12.99 5.00
C THR A 43 14.82 13.30 3.51
N THR A 44 15.83 13.02 2.67
CA THR A 44 15.79 13.26 1.21
C THR A 44 14.62 12.54 0.52
N GLY A 45 14.28 11.33 0.94
CA GLY A 45 13.13 10.58 0.41
C GLY A 45 11.82 10.83 1.15
N ARG A 46 11.83 11.68 2.19
CA ARG A 46 10.69 11.94 3.10
C ARG A 46 10.29 13.42 3.13
N TYR A 47 10.36 14.08 1.97
CA TYR A 47 9.85 15.44 1.76
C TYR A 47 8.71 15.44 0.74
N HIS A 48 8.04 16.57 0.56
CA HIS A 48 6.92 16.71 -0.38
C HIS A 48 7.30 16.83 -1.87
N GLY A 49 8.59 16.80 -2.24
CA GLY A 49 9.00 16.89 -3.66
C GLY A 49 9.15 18.29 -4.23
N LEU A 50 9.24 19.35 -3.41
CA LEU A 50 9.32 20.73 -3.88
C LEU A 50 10.75 21.13 -4.27
N LEU A 51 10.92 21.60 -5.52
CA LEU A 51 12.01 22.50 -5.91
C LEU A 51 11.53 23.93 -5.76
N HIS A 52 11.89 24.59 -4.66
CA HIS A 52 11.40 25.94 -4.38
C HIS A 52 12.29 27.02 -4.99
N SER A 53 11.67 28.13 -5.40
CA SER A 53 12.31 29.39 -5.81
C SER A 53 12.97 30.13 -4.65
N GLY A 54 12.58 29.82 -3.40
CA GLY A 54 13.00 30.58 -2.23
C GLY A 54 11.96 31.61 -1.76
N GLY A 55 10.83 31.77 -2.47
CA GLY A 55 9.73 32.70 -2.12
C GLY A 55 9.26 32.60 -0.66
N ARG A 56 9.26 31.38 -0.09
CA ARG A 56 8.92 31.13 1.32
C ARG A 56 9.84 31.84 2.33
N TYR A 57 11.08 32.16 1.94
CA TYR A 57 12.12 32.67 2.83
C TYR A 57 12.40 34.15 2.67
N VAL A 58 11.89 34.80 1.62
CA VAL A 58 12.28 36.17 1.21
C VAL A 58 12.13 37.24 2.29
N VAL A 59 11.24 37.04 3.26
CA VAL A 59 11.04 37.96 4.39
C VAL A 59 11.94 37.63 5.58
N LYS A 60 12.10 36.34 5.91
CA LYS A 60 12.79 35.91 7.15
C LYS A 60 14.28 35.64 6.95
N ASP A 61 14.67 35.17 5.76
CA ASP A 61 16.01 34.77 5.40
C ASP A 61 16.29 35.08 3.91
N PRO A 62 16.52 36.36 3.56
CA PRO A 62 16.72 36.79 2.18
C PRO A 62 17.96 36.17 1.52
N LEU A 63 19.01 35.88 2.31
CA LEU A 63 20.22 35.23 1.80
C LEU A 63 19.90 33.82 1.33
N ALA A 64 19.22 33.03 2.17
CA ALA A 64 18.79 31.70 1.75
C ALA A 64 17.85 31.77 0.54
N ALA A 65 16.98 32.77 0.45
CA ALA A 65 16.11 32.95 -0.73
C ALA A 65 16.92 33.16 -2.02
N ALA A 66 17.97 34.00 -1.97
CA ALA A 66 18.87 34.26 -3.10
C ALA A 66 19.66 33.01 -3.51
N GLU A 67 20.18 32.24 -2.56
CA GLU A 67 20.85 30.96 -2.84
C GLU A 67 19.89 29.96 -3.48
N CYS A 68 18.64 29.91 -3.03
CA CYS A 68 17.64 28.97 -3.54
C CYS A 68 17.29 29.25 -5.01
N ILE A 69 17.09 30.51 -5.41
CA ILE A 69 16.78 30.80 -6.81
C ILE A 69 17.98 30.54 -7.73
N ALA A 70 19.20 30.83 -7.26
CA ALA A 70 20.42 30.54 -8.01
C ALA A 70 20.58 29.03 -8.23
N GLU A 71 20.45 28.23 -7.17
CA GLU A 71 20.54 26.78 -7.29
C GLU A 71 19.35 26.18 -8.06
N ASN A 72 18.13 26.70 -7.92
CA ASN A 72 16.97 26.29 -8.71
C ASN A 72 17.25 26.37 -10.22
N GLN A 73 17.85 27.48 -10.68
CA GLN A 73 18.26 27.65 -12.07
C GLN A 73 19.37 26.67 -12.49
N ILE A 74 20.35 26.41 -11.62
CA ILE A 74 21.42 25.45 -11.88
C ILE A 74 20.85 24.03 -11.98
N LEU A 75 20.01 23.63 -11.04
CA LEU A 75 19.39 22.31 -10.96
C LEU A 75 18.53 22.02 -12.20
N ARG A 76 17.75 23.01 -12.66
CA ARG A 76 16.99 22.94 -13.93
C ARG A 76 17.88 22.66 -15.14
N ARG A 77 19.11 23.17 -15.15
CA ARG A 77 20.08 22.93 -16.22
C ARG A 77 20.76 21.58 -16.11
N ILE A 78 21.20 21.19 -14.91
CA ILE A 78 22.04 19.98 -14.75
C ILE A 78 21.23 18.70 -14.60
N MET A 79 19.95 18.78 -14.20
CA MET A 79 19.10 17.60 -13.99
C MET A 79 17.63 17.82 -14.40
N PRO A 80 17.35 18.30 -15.63
CA PRO A 80 15.98 18.56 -16.07
C PRO A 80 15.08 17.33 -15.97
N HIS A 81 15.61 16.13 -16.22
CA HIS A 81 14.87 14.87 -16.14
C HIS A 81 14.36 14.51 -14.73
N CYS A 82 14.94 15.10 -13.68
CA CYS A 82 14.48 14.94 -12.29
C CYS A 82 13.44 15.99 -11.88
N ILE A 83 13.12 16.95 -12.74
CA ILE A 83 12.28 18.10 -12.45
C ILE A 83 11.08 18.08 -13.38
N GLU A 84 9.88 18.13 -12.80
CA GLU A 84 8.67 18.48 -13.55
C GLU A 84 8.47 19.99 -13.40
N ASP A 85 8.59 20.72 -14.52
CA ASP A 85 8.51 22.18 -14.52
C ASP A 85 7.07 22.68 -14.40
N THR A 86 6.50 22.51 -13.22
CA THR A 86 5.10 22.82 -12.91
C THR A 86 4.84 24.31 -12.74
N GLY A 87 5.88 25.12 -12.54
CA GLY A 87 5.73 26.45 -11.95
C GLY A 87 5.20 26.38 -10.50
N GLY A 88 4.99 27.56 -9.91
CA GLY A 88 4.36 27.69 -8.60
C GLY A 88 3.50 28.92 -8.43
N TYR A 89 2.51 28.79 -7.57
CA TYR A 89 1.65 29.88 -7.11
C TYR A 89 1.83 30.13 -5.62
N PHE A 90 1.98 31.40 -5.25
CA PHE A 90 1.75 31.90 -3.90
C PHE A 90 0.37 32.54 -3.87
N VAL A 91 -0.58 31.93 -3.16
CA VAL A 91 -1.99 32.37 -3.11
C VAL A 91 -2.33 33.01 -1.77
N LEU A 92 -2.95 34.20 -1.79
CA LEU A 92 -3.48 34.84 -0.60
C LEU A 92 -4.92 34.38 -0.40
N THR A 93 -5.17 33.60 0.65
CA THR A 93 -6.52 33.13 0.99
C THR A 93 -7.26 34.13 1.89
N PRO A 94 -8.60 34.04 2.04
CA PRO A 94 -9.36 34.89 2.98
C PRO A 94 -8.93 34.79 4.45
N TRP A 95 -8.20 33.73 4.81
CA TRP A 95 -7.72 33.49 6.18
C TRP A 95 -6.28 34.01 6.41
N ASP A 96 -5.66 34.59 5.40
CA ASP A 96 -4.28 35.10 5.47
C ASP A 96 -4.23 36.60 5.68
N ASP A 97 -3.17 37.09 6.34
CA ASP A 97 -2.95 38.52 6.54
C ASP A 97 -2.51 39.18 5.22
N PRO A 98 -3.33 40.09 4.64
CA PRO A 98 -2.98 40.77 3.39
C PRO A 98 -1.73 41.66 3.51
N ASN A 99 -1.35 42.08 4.72
CA ASN A 99 -0.18 42.93 4.94
C ASN A 99 1.15 42.22 4.70
N TYR A 100 1.14 40.89 4.54
CA TYR A 100 2.34 40.13 4.18
C TYR A 100 2.80 40.38 2.74
N VAL A 101 1.87 40.66 1.82
CA VAL A 101 2.15 40.71 0.38
C VAL A 101 3.22 41.75 -0.01
N PRO A 102 3.19 43.01 0.49
CA PRO A 102 4.21 43.98 0.13
C PRO A 102 5.63 43.51 0.51
N ALA A 103 5.79 42.93 1.70
CA ALA A 103 7.08 42.39 2.15
C ALA A 103 7.53 41.19 1.31
N PHE A 104 6.59 40.32 0.93
CA PHE A 104 6.86 39.19 0.04
C PHE A 104 7.36 39.65 -1.34
N LEU A 105 6.68 40.60 -1.98
CA LEU A 105 7.05 41.11 -3.31
C LEU A 105 8.42 41.81 -3.28
N GLU A 106 8.65 42.68 -2.29
CA GLU A 106 9.94 43.35 -2.10
C GLU A 106 11.07 42.34 -1.85
N GLY A 107 10.81 41.33 -1.02
CA GLY A 107 11.77 40.26 -0.75
C GLY A 107 12.10 39.44 -2.01
N CYS A 108 11.09 39.07 -2.80
CA CYS A 108 11.29 38.38 -4.08
C CYS A 108 12.16 39.22 -5.02
N TRP A 109 11.88 40.52 -5.15
CA TRP A 109 12.67 41.43 -5.98
C TRP A 109 14.14 41.48 -5.52
N ARG A 110 14.39 41.65 -4.20
CA ARG A 110 15.76 41.68 -3.65
C ARG A 110 16.52 40.38 -3.82
N ALA A 111 15.84 39.24 -3.69
CA ALA A 111 16.43 37.92 -3.86
C ALA A 111 16.65 37.56 -5.34
N GLY A 112 16.11 38.34 -6.28
CA GLY A 112 16.17 38.05 -7.72
C GLY A 112 15.18 36.95 -8.16
N ILE A 113 14.11 36.72 -7.41
CA ILE A 113 13.06 35.74 -7.74
C ILE A 113 12.06 36.39 -8.70
N PRO A 114 11.90 35.87 -9.94
CA PRO A 114 10.84 36.30 -10.83
C PRO A 114 9.47 36.07 -10.17
N VAL A 115 8.70 37.14 -9.98
CA VAL A 115 7.37 37.09 -9.39
C VAL A 115 6.41 37.94 -10.23
N ASN A 116 5.28 37.34 -10.62
CA ASN A 116 4.25 38.04 -11.38
C ASN A 116 2.89 37.79 -10.74
N GLU A 117 2.14 38.85 -10.44
CA GLU A 117 0.75 38.70 -10.04
C GLU A 117 -0.10 38.28 -11.24
N ILE A 118 -0.90 37.23 -11.08
CA ILE A 118 -1.81 36.74 -12.11
C ILE A 118 -3.26 36.92 -11.70
N ALA A 119 -4.12 37.15 -12.68
CA ALA A 119 -5.55 37.28 -12.43
C ALA A 119 -6.14 35.96 -11.91
N ILE A 120 -7.04 36.04 -10.92
CA ILE A 120 -7.73 34.86 -10.34
C ILE A 120 -8.40 34.00 -11.41
N LYS A 121 -9.01 34.62 -12.43
CA LYS A 121 -9.61 33.89 -13.56
C LYS A 121 -8.58 33.08 -14.36
N GLN A 122 -7.35 33.56 -14.49
CA GLN A 122 -6.28 32.83 -15.16
C GLN A 122 -5.79 31.68 -14.28
N MET A 123 -5.60 31.91 -12.99
CA MET A 123 -5.27 30.85 -12.02
C MET A 123 -6.31 29.73 -12.03
N LEU A 124 -7.60 30.04 -11.91
CA LEU A 124 -8.68 29.04 -11.91
C LEU A 124 -8.88 28.33 -13.26
N ARG A 125 -8.38 28.90 -14.37
CA ARG A 125 -8.34 28.19 -15.66
C ARG A 125 -7.24 27.14 -15.69
N ALA A 126 -6.10 27.44 -15.08
CA ALA A 126 -4.98 26.50 -14.96
C ALA A 126 -5.26 25.42 -13.90
N GLU A 127 -5.85 25.83 -12.76
CA GLU A 127 -6.13 24.98 -11.61
C GLU A 127 -7.59 25.12 -11.15
N PRO A 128 -8.54 24.41 -11.80
CA PRO A 128 -9.98 24.59 -11.58
C PRO A 128 -10.48 24.19 -10.20
N LEU A 129 -9.73 23.36 -9.48
CA LEU A 129 -10.08 22.88 -8.14
C LEU A 129 -9.62 23.83 -7.02
N LEU A 130 -8.84 24.88 -7.33
CA LEU A 130 -8.45 25.86 -6.32
C LEU A 130 -9.66 26.63 -5.80
N ASN A 131 -9.57 27.03 -4.53
CA ASN A 131 -10.61 27.78 -3.85
C ASN A 131 -10.91 29.10 -4.58
N THR A 132 -12.17 29.27 -4.99
CA THR A 132 -12.62 30.49 -5.70
C THR A 132 -12.59 31.74 -4.84
N ALA A 133 -12.44 31.61 -3.52
CA ALA A 133 -12.31 32.74 -2.59
C ALA A 133 -10.87 33.28 -2.47
N ILE A 134 -9.89 32.69 -3.16
CA ILE A 134 -8.51 33.22 -3.21
C ILE A 134 -8.53 34.67 -3.71
N LEU A 135 -7.85 35.55 -2.98
CA LEU A 135 -7.89 37.00 -3.17
C LEU A 135 -6.83 37.47 -4.17
N ARG A 136 -5.62 36.91 -4.11
CA ARG A 136 -4.47 37.25 -4.97
C ARG A 136 -3.64 36.01 -5.26
N CYS A 137 -2.96 35.98 -6.39
CA CYS A 137 -2.11 34.87 -6.81
C CYS A 137 -0.83 35.40 -7.47
N PHE A 138 0.32 34.89 -7.05
CA PHE A 138 1.64 35.26 -7.57
C PHE A 138 2.34 34.04 -8.15
N HIS A 139 2.68 34.10 -9.43
CA HIS A 139 3.46 33.07 -10.09
C HIS A 139 4.96 33.23 -9.81
N VAL A 140 5.62 32.13 -9.45
CA VAL A 140 7.06 32.02 -9.15
C VAL A 140 7.64 30.75 -9.78
N PRO A 141 8.97 30.64 -9.99
CA PRO A 141 9.59 29.48 -10.62
C PRO A 141 9.83 28.29 -9.65
N ASP A 142 8.83 27.96 -8.83
CA ASP A 142 8.84 26.67 -8.12
C ASP A 142 8.63 25.53 -9.14
N ALA A 143 8.94 24.29 -8.73
CA ALA A 143 8.72 23.10 -9.52
C ALA A 143 8.51 21.88 -8.63
N ALA A 144 8.04 20.79 -9.21
CA ALA A 144 8.08 19.47 -8.60
C ALA A 144 9.41 18.77 -8.96
N ALA A 145 9.94 17.97 -8.04
CA ALA A 145 11.21 17.28 -8.20
C ALA A 145 11.19 15.86 -7.63
N ASP A 146 11.90 14.97 -8.31
CA ASP A 146 12.08 13.58 -7.92
C ASP A 146 13.46 13.40 -7.24
N SER A 147 13.45 13.31 -5.91
CA SER A 147 14.70 13.18 -5.14
C SER A 147 15.34 11.81 -5.23
N PHE A 148 14.56 10.75 -5.52
CA PHE A 148 15.09 9.40 -5.70
C PHE A 148 15.96 9.37 -6.95
N LEU A 149 15.39 9.82 -8.08
CA LEU A 149 16.11 9.90 -9.35
C LEU A 149 17.34 10.81 -9.27
N ALA A 150 17.21 11.98 -8.63
CA ALA A 150 18.34 12.89 -8.48
C ALA A 150 19.49 12.29 -7.67
N THR A 151 19.20 11.58 -6.59
CA THR A 151 20.22 10.97 -5.72
C THR A 151 20.94 9.84 -6.44
N GLU A 152 20.19 9.00 -7.15
CA GLU A 152 20.75 7.96 -8.00
C GLU A 152 21.64 8.54 -9.11
N ALA A 153 21.20 9.60 -9.79
CA ALA A 153 21.98 10.24 -10.84
C ALA A 153 23.29 10.87 -10.32
N ASN A 154 23.29 11.39 -9.08
CA ASN A 154 24.53 11.82 -8.41
C ASN A 154 25.47 10.63 -8.13
N VAL A 155 24.95 9.50 -7.64
CA VAL A 155 25.74 8.28 -7.40
C VAL A 155 26.32 7.73 -8.71
N ALA A 156 25.51 7.66 -9.77
CA ALA A 156 25.95 7.24 -11.09
C ALA A 156 27.07 8.15 -11.63
N SER A 157 26.92 9.47 -11.48
CA SER A 157 27.96 10.44 -11.84
C SER A 157 29.24 10.21 -11.03
N ALA A 158 29.15 10.02 -9.71
CA ALA A 158 30.31 9.77 -8.86
C ALA A 158 31.05 8.47 -9.25
N ARG A 159 30.31 7.39 -9.54
CA ARG A 159 30.87 6.11 -10.02
C ARG A 159 31.57 6.26 -11.36
N ALA A 160 30.99 7.03 -12.29
CA ALA A 160 31.63 7.33 -13.58
C ALA A 160 32.97 8.07 -13.44
N TYR A 161 33.16 8.82 -12.35
CA TYR A 161 34.42 9.46 -11.98
C TYR A 161 35.31 8.63 -11.02
N GLY A 162 34.97 7.36 -10.78
CA GLY A 162 35.80 6.41 -10.04
C GLY A 162 35.56 6.36 -8.52
N ALA A 163 34.54 7.03 -7.98
CA ALA A 163 34.16 6.86 -6.59
C ALA A 163 33.51 5.49 -6.33
N GLN A 164 33.69 4.97 -5.12
CA GLN A 164 32.96 3.78 -4.66
C GLN A 164 31.85 4.20 -3.70
N VAL A 165 30.72 3.51 -3.78
CA VAL A 165 29.53 3.88 -3.02
C VAL A 165 28.87 2.59 -2.52
N PHE A 166 28.71 2.47 -1.20
CA PHE A 166 28.13 1.32 -0.52
C PHE A 166 26.88 1.74 0.24
N ASN A 167 25.71 1.22 -0.16
CA ASN A 167 24.50 1.25 0.63
C ASN A 167 24.47 0.04 1.58
N TYR A 168 23.59 0.06 2.59
CA TYR A 168 23.49 -0.96 3.63
C TYR A 168 24.77 -1.22 4.45
N LEU A 169 25.64 -0.21 4.57
CA LEU A 169 26.86 -0.25 5.35
C LEU A 169 26.77 0.79 6.48
N GLU A 170 26.29 0.35 7.64
CA GLU A 170 26.02 1.21 8.80
C GLU A 170 27.31 1.59 9.52
N VAL A 171 27.61 2.89 9.63
CA VAL A 171 28.71 3.37 10.50
C VAL A 171 28.28 3.26 11.96
N GLN A 172 29.00 2.45 12.73
CA GLN A 172 28.77 2.28 14.17
C GLN A 172 29.67 3.18 15.02
N GLU A 173 30.89 3.46 14.54
CA GLU A 173 31.90 4.19 15.33
C GLU A 173 32.92 4.92 14.42
N LEU A 174 33.29 6.14 14.79
CA LEU A 174 34.45 6.85 14.22
C LEU A 174 35.77 6.32 14.85
N LYS A 175 36.72 5.89 14.00
CA LYS A 175 38.04 5.43 14.47
C LYS A 175 38.92 6.63 14.80
N ARG A 176 39.38 6.71 16.04
CA ARG A 176 40.21 7.82 16.55
C ARG A 176 41.58 7.33 17.01
N VAL A 177 42.63 8.06 16.62
CA VAL A 177 44.00 7.91 17.11
C VAL A 177 44.49 9.26 17.62
N GLY A 178 44.68 9.40 18.94
CA GLY A 178 45.04 10.68 19.56
C GLY A 178 43.96 11.75 19.30
N ASN A 179 44.33 12.87 18.68
CA ASN A 179 43.40 13.95 18.28
C ASN A 179 43.09 13.95 16.78
N ARG A 180 43.05 12.75 16.16
CA ARG A 180 42.70 12.58 14.75
C ARG A 180 41.71 11.45 14.54
N VAL A 181 40.69 11.70 13.73
CA VAL A 181 39.84 10.65 13.13
C VAL A 181 40.57 10.08 11.92
N VAL A 182 40.67 8.76 11.84
CA VAL A 182 41.44 8.02 10.82
C VAL A 182 40.60 7.01 10.03
N GLY A 183 39.27 7.03 10.21
CA GLY A 183 38.37 6.09 9.55
C GLY A 183 37.11 5.80 10.35
N VAL A 184 36.46 4.69 10.03
CA VAL A 184 35.23 4.21 10.69
C VAL A 184 35.23 2.68 10.87
N ARG A 185 34.43 2.22 11.83
CA ARG A 185 33.94 0.85 11.88
C ARG A 185 32.48 0.83 11.43
N CYS A 186 32.19 -0.08 10.49
CA CYS A 186 30.87 -0.28 9.92
C CYS A 186 30.37 -1.72 10.13
N TYR A 187 29.06 -1.89 9.93
CA TYR A 187 28.40 -3.18 9.83
C TYR A 187 27.67 -3.31 8.49
N ASP A 188 27.97 -4.35 7.73
CA ASP A 188 27.31 -4.66 6.46
C ASP A 188 26.00 -5.40 6.75
N LEU A 189 24.85 -4.72 6.56
CA LEU A 189 23.54 -5.27 6.88
C LEU A 189 23.11 -6.38 5.90
N VAL A 190 23.70 -6.43 4.71
CA VAL A 190 23.41 -7.44 3.68
C VAL A 190 24.24 -8.70 3.94
N LYS A 191 25.54 -8.52 4.18
CA LYS A 191 26.49 -9.64 4.37
C LYS A 191 26.63 -10.11 5.80
N ASP A 192 26.05 -9.37 6.75
CA ASP A 192 26.11 -9.67 8.18
C ASP A 192 27.54 -9.72 8.74
N GLU A 193 28.39 -8.75 8.36
CA GLU A 193 29.79 -8.73 8.77
C GLU A 193 30.28 -7.34 9.19
N ALA A 194 31.28 -7.32 10.08
CA ALA A 194 32.00 -6.09 10.43
C ALA A 194 33.02 -5.70 9.34
N VAL A 195 33.03 -4.41 9.02
CA VAL A 195 33.91 -3.78 8.02
C VAL A 195 34.63 -2.60 8.66
N GLU A 196 35.93 -2.45 8.40
CA GLU A 196 36.65 -1.22 8.76
C GLU A 196 37.08 -0.48 7.49
N ILE A 197 36.91 0.84 7.52
CA ILE A 197 37.35 1.73 6.44
C ILE A 197 38.30 2.75 7.02
N ASP A 198 39.56 2.72 6.60
CA ASP A 198 40.56 3.71 6.96
C ASP A 198 40.52 4.87 5.93
N ALA A 199 40.62 6.10 6.44
CA ALA A 199 40.50 7.32 5.63
C ALA A 199 41.40 8.44 6.16
N ASP A 200 41.99 9.22 5.25
CA ASP A 200 42.77 10.41 5.63
C ASP A 200 41.88 11.53 6.17
N LEU A 201 40.65 11.63 5.66
CA LEU A 201 39.63 12.59 6.09
C LEU A 201 38.22 11.97 6.03
N VAL A 202 37.42 12.21 7.07
CA VAL A 202 36.02 11.78 7.14
C VAL A 202 35.08 12.99 7.05
N VAL A 203 34.10 12.92 6.16
CA VAL A 203 33.01 13.90 6.01
C VAL A 203 31.72 13.27 6.54
N ASN A 204 31.22 13.79 7.65
CA ASN A 204 29.94 13.42 8.23
C ASN A 204 28.81 14.24 7.57
N ALA A 205 28.09 13.60 6.65
CA ALA A 205 26.93 14.15 5.94
C ALA A 205 25.63 13.42 6.34
N ALA A 206 25.57 12.88 7.57
CA ALA A 206 24.48 12.03 8.05
C ALA A 206 23.18 12.79 8.40
N GLY A 207 23.02 14.04 7.95
CA GLY A 207 21.80 14.83 8.16
C GLY A 207 21.39 14.93 9.63
N ALA A 208 20.18 14.45 9.96
CA ALA A 208 19.66 14.49 11.33
C ALA A 208 20.40 13.57 12.31
N TRP A 209 21.18 12.61 11.80
CA TRP A 209 22.01 11.70 12.57
C TRP A 209 23.44 12.21 12.77
N ALA A 210 23.81 13.36 12.19
CA ALA A 210 25.19 13.84 12.24
C ALA A 210 25.72 14.02 13.68
N GLY A 211 24.87 14.42 14.63
CA GLY A 211 25.23 14.50 16.05
C GLY A 211 25.47 13.14 16.70
N LYS A 212 24.72 12.10 16.31
CA LYS A 212 24.95 10.72 16.79
C LYS A 212 26.30 10.19 16.30
N ILE A 213 26.63 10.41 15.02
CA ILE A 213 27.91 10.00 14.44
C ILE A 213 29.08 10.73 15.11
N ALA A 214 29.03 12.06 15.21
CA ALA A 214 30.07 12.86 15.86
C ALA A 214 30.25 12.48 17.34
N GLY A 215 29.15 12.13 18.02
CA GLY A 215 29.15 11.67 19.41
C GLY A 215 30.01 10.42 19.65
N THR A 216 30.16 9.55 18.66
CA THR A 216 31.04 8.36 18.77
C THR A 216 32.52 8.72 18.94
N ALA A 217 32.94 9.93 18.52
CA ALA A 217 34.28 10.47 18.74
C ALA A 217 34.38 11.38 19.98
N GLY A 218 33.30 11.49 20.77
CA GLY A 218 33.19 12.39 21.93
C GLY A 218 32.87 13.84 21.57
N ILE A 219 32.41 14.12 20.34
CA ILE A 219 32.07 15.47 19.87
C ILE A 219 30.57 15.71 20.01
N HIS A 220 30.20 16.76 20.73
CA HIS A 220 28.80 17.15 20.87
C HIS A 220 28.39 18.16 19.78
N ILE A 221 27.41 17.75 18.97
CA ILE A 221 26.73 18.61 18.00
C ILE A 221 25.24 18.58 18.35
N GLN A 222 24.69 19.72 18.74
CA GLN A 222 23.28 19.83 19.06
C GLN A 222 22.46 19.97 17.78
N ILE A 223 21.81 18.86 17.40
CA ILE A 223 20.82 18.81 16.32
C ILE A 223 19.45 18.65 16.97
N ILE A 224 18.50 19.49 16.55
CA ILE A 224 17.09 19.39 16.92
C ILE A 224 16.34 18.87 15.70
N PRO A 225 15.97 17.57 15.67
CA PRO A 225 15.18 17.04 14.57
C PRO A 225 13.77 17.65 14.58
N GLY A 226 13.45 18.44 13.55
CA GLY A 226 12.10 18.96 13.32
C GLY A 226 11.31 18.00 12.45
N LYS A 227 10.44 17.18 13.06
CA LYS A 227 9.56 16.23 12.38
C LYS A 227 8.49 17.00 11.59
N GLY A 228 8.36 16.67 10.31
CA GLY A 228 7.28 17.16 9.47
C GLY A 228 6.55 16.02 8.81
N THR A 229 5.25 15.97 9.01
CA THR A 229 4.32 15.02 8.42
C THR A 229 3.82 15.53 7.06
N MET A 230 3.60 14.61 6.13
CA MET A 230 2.98 14.87 4.82
C MET A 230 1.91 13.81 4.54
N VAL A 231 0.90 14.19 3.76
CA VAL A 231 -0.17 13.30 3.34
C VAL A 231 -0.29 13.37 1.82
N ALA A 232 -0.20 12.22 1.16
CA ALA A 232 -0.49 12.08 -0.27
C ALA A 232 -1.98 11.79 -0.47
N ILE A 233 -2.60 12.49 -1.41
CA ILE A 233 -3.95 12.22 -1.91
C ILE A 233 -3.84 11.35 -3.15
N ASN A 234 -4.76 10.40 -3.33
CA ASN A 234 -4.70 9.38 -4.37
C ASN A 234 -4.85 9.90 -5.82
N HIS A 235 -5.05 11.21 -6.00
CA HIS A 235 -5.16 11.86 -7.30
C HIS A 235 -4.34 13.15 -7.33
N ARG A 236 -3.76 13.44 -8.50
CA ARG A 236 -3.17 14.74 -8.80
C ARG A 236 -4.28 15.77 -9.01
N VAL A 237 -4.61 16.49 -7.94
CA VAL A 237 -5.70 17.49 -7.91
C VAL A 237 -5.28 18.88 -8.46
N LEU A 238 -3.99 19.06 -8.75
CA LEU A 238 -3.43 20.29 -9.32
C LEU A 238 -2.20 19.98 -10.17
N ASN A 239 -1.85 20.85 -11.11
CA ASN A 239 -0.68 20.69 -11.99
C ASN A 239 0.49 21.59 -11.62
N THR A 240 0.24 22.64 -10.83
CA THR A 240 1.16 23.67 -10.36
C THR A 240 1.43 23.50 -8.87
N VAL A 241 2.64 23.80 -8.39
CA VAL A 241 2.90 23.89 -6.93
C VAL A 241 2.08 25.03 -6.35
N VAL A 242 1.40 24.83 -5.22
CA VAL A 242 0.62 25.88 -4.56
C VAL A 242 1.10 26.08 -3.13
N ASN A 243 1.57 27.29 -2.84
CA ASN A 243 1.95 27.78 -1.52
C ASN A 243 0.93 28.83 -1.05
N ARG A 244 0.68 28.94 0.25
CA ARG A 244 -0.01 30.12 0.79
C ARG A 244 0.95 31.30 0.88
N CYS A 245 0.49 32.48 0.46
CA CYS A 245 1.24 33.72 0.49
C CYS A 245 1.17 34.37 1.89
N LYS A 246 1.79 33.72 2.88
CA LYS A 246 1.84 34.15 4.27
C LYS A 246 3.18 33.78 4.92
N MET A 247 3.39 34.21 6.16
CA MET A 247 4.51 33.70 6.95
C MET A 247 4.43 32.16 7.10
N PRO A 248 5.54 31.43 6.90
CA PRO A 248 5.57 29.97 6.92
C PRO A 248 4.86 29.35 8.12
N ALA A 249 3.92 28.44 7.86
CA ALA A 249 3.17 27.71 8.86
C ALA A 249 3.00 26.23 8.47
N ASP A 250 2.19 25.49 9.23
CA ASP A 250 1.86 24.11 8.87
C ASP A 250 0.83 24.03 7.74
N GLY A 251 0.91 22.93 6.97
CA GLY A 251 -0.10 22.58 5.96
C GLY A 251 -0.31 23.63 4.87
N ASP A 252 0.71 24.43 4.55
CA ASP A 252 0.58 25.60 3.68
C ASP A 252 1.08 25.39 2.24
N ILE A 253 1.45 24.15 1.88
CA ILE A 253 1.94 23.79 0.54
C ILE A 253 1.28 22.50 0.03
N ILE A 254 0.74 22.55 -1.20
CA ILE A 254 0.40 21.36 -1.97
C ILE A 254 1.33 21.24 -3.17
N VAL A 255 2.02 20.11 -3.28
CA VAL A 255 2.95 19.81 -4.37
C VAL A 255 2.35 18.69 -5.22
N PRO A 256 2.20 18.87 -6.54
CA PRO A 256 1.83 17.77 -7.41
C PRO A 256 3.05 16.93 -7.74
N ILE A 257 2.95 15.62 -7.55
CA ILE A 257 4.07 14.69 -7.75
C ILE A 257 3.56 13.47 -8.50
N HIS A 258 4.02 13.29 -9.73
CA HIS A 258 3.54 12.22 -10.61
C HIS A 258 2.00 12.19 -10.62
N THR A 259 1.38 11.04 -10.34
CA THR A 259 -0.07 10.83 -10.38
C THR A 259 -0.82 11.30 -9.12
N VAL A 260 -0.12 11.86 -8.14
CA VAL A 260 -0.66 12.26 -6.82
C VAL A 260 -0.40 13.73 -6.51
N ALA A 261 -1.01 14.21 -5.43
CA ALA A 261 -0.69 15.49 -4.81
C ALA A 261 -0.36 15.29 -3.34
N ILE A 262 0.61 16.04 -2.82
CA ILE A 262 1.11 15.93 -1.45
C ILE A 262 0.85 17.24 -0.73
N ILE A 263 0.05 17.19 0.34
CA ILE A 263 -0.10 18.30 1.28
C ILE A 263 0.95 18.15 2.38
N GLY A 264 1.63 19.25 2.68
CA GLY A 264 2.60 19.29 3.75
C GLY A 264 2.82 20.72 4.26
N THR A 265 3.35 20.89 5.46
CA THR A 265 3.85 19.86 6.39
C THR A 265 3.69 20.34 7.83
N THR A 266 3.90 19.49 8.83
CA THR A 266 4.04 19.90 10.24
C THR A 266 5.48 20.30 10.59
N ASP A 267 5.73 20.84 11.80
CA ASP A 267 7.08 21.11 12.33
C ASP A 267 7.16 20.90 13.85
N GLU A 268 7.27 19.64 14.27
CA GLU A 268 7.35 19.23 15.68
C GLU A 268 8.77 18.82 16.09
N PRO A 269 9.36 19.38 17.15
CA PRO A 269 10.64 18.90 17.67
C PRO A 269 10.51 17.49 18.25
N VAL A 270 11.41 16.59 17.85
CA VAL A 270 11.52 15.25 18.44
C VAL A 270 12.90 15.02 19.05
N ALA A 271 12.99 14.18 20.08
CA ALA A 271 14.25 13.90 20.77
C ALA A 271 15.21 13.04 19.93
N ASP A 272 14.66 12.15 19.09
CA ASP A 272 15.42 11.22 18.28
C ASP A 272 14.97 11.33 16.80
N PRO A 273 15.90 11.43 15.82
CA PRO A 273 15.54 11.44 14.40
C PRO A 273 14.80 10.17 13.91
N GLU A 274 14.86 9.07 14.65
CA GLU A 274 14.10 7.84 14.36
C GLU A 274 12.64 7.91 14.85
N ASN A 275 12.27 8.91 15.65
CA ASN A 275 10.89 9.09 16.11
C ASN A 275 10.03 9.75 15.01
N LEU A 276 9.49 8.90 14.12
CA LEU A 276 8.71 9.29 12.95
C LEU A 276 7.22 8.94 13.05
N LEU A 277 6.74 8.59 14.25
CA LEU A 277 5.32 8.28 14.45
C LEU A 277 4.46 9.48 14.04
N ILE A 278 3.40 9.21 13.30
CA ILE A 278 2.41 10.21 12.86
C ILE A 278 1.21 10.12 13.79
N GLU A 279 0.90 11.22 14.45
CA GLU A 279 -0.25 11.31 15.33
C GLU A 279 -1.51 11.74 14.54
N PRO A 280 -2.72 11.32 14.97
CA PRO A 280 -3.96 11.62 14.25
C PRO A 280 -4.19 13.12 14.01
N TRP A 281 -3.80 13.97 14.96
CA TRP A 281 -3.96 15.43 14.83
C TRP A 281 -3.13 16.01 13.68
N GLU A 282 -1.98 15.42 13.35
CA GLU A 282 -1.12 15.88 12.26
C GLU A 282 -1.81 15.68 10.92
N VAL A 283 -2.44 14.53 10.72
CA VAL A 283 -3.21 14.23 9.51
C VAL A 283 -4.42 15.15 9.41
N SER A 284 -5.19 15.29 10.50
CA SER A 284 -6.33 16.22 10.55
C SER A 284 -5.94 17.64 10.18
N LEU A 285 -4.82 18.15 10.72
CA LEU A 285 -4.31 19.47 10.40
C LEU A 285 -3.96 19.61 8.91
N MET A 286 -3.31 18.61 8.30
CA MET A 286 -3.02 18.64 6.86
C MET A 286 -4.31 18.72 6.03
N LEU A 287 -5.34 17.94 6.40
CA LEU A 287 -6.62 17.94 5.69
C LEU A 287 -7.38 19.28 5.87
N GLU A 288 -7.37 19.85 7.07
CA GLU A 288 -8.00 21.14 7.38
C GLU A 288 -7.35 22.32 6.65
N GLU A 289 -6.02 22.36 6.58
CA GLU A 289 -5.32 23.40 5.82
C GLU A 289 -5.44 23.18 4.30
N GLY A 290 -5.41 21.92 3.85
CA GLY A 290 -5.67 21.56 2.45
C GLY A 290 -7.06 21.98 1.97
N GLU A 291 -8.09 21.86 2.80
CA GLU A 291 -9.47 22.30 2.51
C GLU A 291 -9.56 23.81 2.19
N LYS A 292 -8.67 24.63 2.77
CA LYS A 292 -8.62 26.07 2.49
C LYS A 292 -8.11 26.37 1.08
N LEU A 293 -7.22 25.52 0.56
CA LEU A 293 -6.65 25.63 -0.78
C LEU A 293 -7.54 24.97 -1.84
N ILE A 294 -8.09 23.79 -1.54
CA ILE A 294 -8.93 22.99 -2.43
C ILE A 294 -10.18 22.56 -1.65
N PRO A 295 -11.34 23.17 -1.90
CA PRO A 295 -12.59 22.76 -1.27
C PRO A 295 -12.92 21.29 -1.58
N GLY A 296 -13.24 20.50 -0.55
CA GLY A 296 -13.52 19.07 -0.65
C GLY A 296 -12.29 18.16 -0.51
N LEU A 297 -11.07 18.69 -0.40
CA LEU A 297 -9.84 17.90 -0.24
C LEU A 297 -9.92 16.95 0.95
N LYS A 298 -10.50 17.37 2.07
CA LYS A 298 -10.60 16.54 3.27
C LYS A 298 -11.41 15.24 3.08
N ASN A 299 -12.26 15.20 2.06
CA ASN A 299 -13.11 14.05 1.73
C ASN A 299 -12.46 13.14 0.67
N MET A 300 -11.34 13.54 0.09
CA MET A 300 -10.63 12.75 -0.91
C MET A 300 -9.90 11.59 -0.24
N ARG A 301 -9.72 10.49 -0.98
CA ARG A 301 -9.02 9.33 -0.44
C ARG A 301 -7.53 9.63 -0.28
N MET A 302 -7.02 9.53 0.94
CA MET A 302 -5.59 9.60 1.17
C MET A 302 -4.96 8.29 0.75
N LEU A 303 -3.77 8.40 0.18
CA LEU A 303 -3.01 7.28 -0.32
C LEU A 303 -1.95 6.81 0.67
N ARG A 304 -1.27 7.75 1.34
CA ARG A 304 -0.19 7.49 2.29
C ARG A 304 0.07 8.71 3.16
N ALA A 305 0.50 8.50 4.40
CA ALA A 305 1.15 9.51 5.21
C ALA A 305 2.58 9.08 5.59
N TRP A 306 3.50 10.02 5.66
CA TRP A 306 4.86 9.78 6.14
C TRP A 306 5.38 11.03 6.87
N ALA A 307 6.40 10.84 7.71
CA ALA A 307 7.10 11.93 8.36
C ALA A 307 8.58 11.92 7.96
N GLY A 308 9.18 13.10 7.85
CA GLY A 308 10.62 13.29 7.69
C GLY A 308 11.15 14.24 8.76
N VAL A 309 12.43 14.13 9.11
CA VAL A 309 13.06 14.99 10.13
C VAL A 309 14.03 15.97 9.50
N ARG A 310 13.86 17.26 9.81
CA ARG A 310 14.75 18.33 9.37
C ARG A 310 15.91 18.44 10.36
N PRO A 311 17.18 18.39 9.90
CA PRO A 311 18.33 18.52 10.79
C PRO A 311 18.52 19.99 11.16
N LEU A 312 17.98 20.45 12.29
CA LEU A 312 18.13 21.85 12.69
C LEU A 312 19.27 22.00 13.67
N TYR A 313 20.40 22.50 13.19
CA TYR A 313 21.54 22.83 14.03
C TYR A 313 21.27 24.07 14.89
N ASN A 314 21.63 24.03 16.17
CA ASN A 314 21.62 25.20 17.03
C ASN A 314 22.72 25.11 18.10
N GLU A 315 23.40 26.22 18.40
CA GLU A 315 24.35 26.33 19.52
C GLU A 315 23.65 26.62 20.87
N THR A 316 22.38 27.07 20.84
CA THR A 316 21.56 27.35 22.03
C THR A 316 20.19 26.70 21.92
N LYS A 317 19.42 26.56 23.01
CA LYS A 317 18.11 25.88 22.98
C LYS A 317 16.99 26.91 22.66
N PRO A 318 16.36 26.87 21.47
CA PRO A 318 15.30 27.80 21.10
C PRO A 318 13.93 27.36 21.63
N SER A 319 12.93 28.25 21.58
CA SER A 319 11.54 27.95 21.94
C SER A 319 10.79 27.13 20.88
N THR A 320 11.09 27.29 19.58
CA THR A 320 10.47 26.53 18.47
C THR A 320 11.48 26.18 17.36
N THR A 321 11.23 25.11 16.58
CA THR A 321 12.10 24.69 15.45
C THR A 321 12.04 25.64 14.26
N ARG A 322 10.90 26.29 14.02
CA ARG A 322 10.72 27.27 12.92
C ARG A 322 11.59 28.51 13.06
N GLU A 323 12.04 28.84 14.26
CA GLU A 323 12.94 29.97 14.55
C GLU A 323 14.38 29.72 14.10
N ILE A 324 14.78 28.46 13.95
CA ILE A 324 16.15 28.07 13.59
C ILE A 324 16.41 28.37 12.10
N SER A 325 17.59 28.92 11.80
CA SER A 325 18.03 29.16 10.43
C SER A 325 17.98 27.89 9.60
N ARG A 326 17.52 28.02 8.35
CA ARG A 326 17.48 26.92 7.37
C ARG A 326 18.72 26.92 6.47
N ALA A 327 19.72 27.76 6.74
CA ALA A 327 21.01 27.71 6.08
C ALA A 327 21.74 26.39 6.43
N TYR A 328 22.65 25.96 5.57
CA TYR A 328 23.51 24.83 5.91
C TYR A 328 24.58 25.25 6.91
N VAL A 329 25.13 24.26 7.63
CA VAL A 329 26.20 24.48 8.62
C VAL A 329 27.34 23.53 8.30
N LEU A 330 28.51 24.09 8.02
CA LEU A 330 29.75 23.37 7.77
C LEU A 330 30.69 23.57 8.95
N LEU A 331 31.06 22.48 9.64
CA LEU A 331 31.89 22.49 10.83
C LEU A 331 33.25 21.87 10.54
N ASP A 332 34.31 22.64 10.78
CA ASP A 332 35.67 22.14 10.87
C ASP A 332 35.98 21.78 12.34
N HIS A 333 36.04 20.48 12.63
CA HIS A 333 36.26 19.99 13.99
C HIS A 333 37.69 20.20 14.50
N GLU A 334 38.65 20.47 13.61
CA GLU A 334 40.01 20.81 14.05
C GLU A 334 40.03 22.22 14.65
N GLU A 335 39.38 23.18 13.99
CA GLU A 335 39.28 24.57 14.45
C GLU A 335 38.31 24.68 15.65
N ARG A 336 37.16 23.99 15.60
CA ARG A 336 36.12 24.08 16.63
C ARG A 336 36.41 23.26 17.88
N ASP A 337 36.88 22.02 17.70
CA ASP A 337 36.92 21.00 18.76
C ASP A 337 38.35 20.45 19.02
N GLY A 338 39.36 20.87 18.26
CA GLY A 338 40.72 20.35 18.34
C GLY A 338 40.88 18.90 17.83
N LEU A 339 39.92 18.40 17.05
CA LEU A 339 39.90 17.05 16.49
C LEU A 339 40.09 17.11 14.96
N SER A 340 41.29 16.79 14.49
CA SER A 340 41.61 16.72 13.06
C SER A 340 40.99 15.49 12.38
N GLY A 341 40.89 15.52 11.04
CA GLY A 341 40.40 14.37 10.26
C GLY A 341 38.88 14.23 10.19
N LEU A 342 38.10 15.18 10.72
CA LEU A 342 36.64 15.17 10.66
C LEU A 342 36.08 16.53 10.20
N ILE A 343 35.14 16.49 9.25
CA ILE A 343 34.29 17.63 8.85
C ILE A 343 32.84 17.19 9.00
N THR A 344 31.95 18.06 9.48
CA THR A 344 30.50 17.79 9.49
C THR A 344 29.75 18.82 8.65
N ILE A 345 28.87 18.34 7.77
CA ILE A 345 27.91 19.16 7.02
C ILE A 345 26.48 18.75 7.38
N THR A 346 25.69 19.70 7.88
CA THR A 346 24.31 19.45 8.29
C THR A 346 23.41 20.66 7.99
N SER A 347 22.15 20.60 8.41
CA SER A 347 21.11 21.57 8.02
C SER A 347 20.93 21.65 6.50
N GLY A 348 20.56 22.81 5.98
CA GLY A 348 20.38 23.02 4.55
C GLY A 348 19.06 22.48 3.98
N LYS A 349 18.98 22.49 2.66
CA LYS A 349 17.77 22.18 1.89
C LYS A 349 18.13 21.31 0.69
N TRP A 350 17.16 20.56 0.20
CA TRP A 350 17.35 19.80 -1.03
C TRP A 350 17.73 20.74 -2.19
N THR A 351 17.03 21.87 -2.38
CA THR A 351 17.35 22.84 -3.45
C THR A 351 18.80 23.32 -3.44
N THR A 352 19.47 23.37 -2.30
CA THR A 352 20.84 23.90 -2.16
C THR A 352 21.89 22.81 -1.97
N TYR A 353 21.56 21.53 -2.20
CA TYR A 353 22.47 20.42 -1.86
C TYR A 353 23.81 20.49 -2.64
N ARG A 354 23.80 21.00 -3.88
CA ARG A 354 25.00 21.10 -4.72
C ARG A 354 25.93 22.21 -4.24
N LEU A 355 25.38 23.37 -3.89
CA LEU A 355 26.14 24.42 -3.20
C LEU A 355 26.78 23.94 -1.89
N MET A 356 26.03 23.15 -1.09
CA MET A 356 26.56 22.56 0.14
C MET A 356 27.74 21.62 -0.12
N ALA A 357 27.64 20.79 -1.16
CA ALA A 357 28.71 19.91 -1.59
C ALA A 357 29.95 20.70 -2.02
N GLU A 358 29.78 21.74 -2.82
CA GLU A 358 30.87 22.62 -3.26
C GLU A 358 31.62 23.23 -2.08
N ALA A 359 30.91 23.83 -1.13
CA ALA A 359 31.50 24.41 0.07
C ALA A 359 32.24 23.37 0.93
N THR A 360 31.68 22.17 1.05
CA THR A 360 32.28 21.06 1.81
C THR A 360 33.59 20.61 1.16
N VAL A 361 33.61 20.42 -0.16
CA VAL A 361 34.79 19.97 -0.88
C VAL A 361 35.86 21.05 -1.00
N ASP A 362 35.49 22.33 -1.03
CA ASP A 362 36.45 23.44 -0.95
C ASP A 362 37.22 23.42 0.38
N LEU A 363 36.52 23.15 1.49
CA LEU A 363 37.16 22.96 2.80
C LEU A 363 38.05 21.72 2.81
N VAL A 364 37.60 20.60 2.24
CA VAL A 364 38.43 19.39 2.08
C VAL A 364 39.73 19.72 1.33
N GLY A 365 39.64 20.42 0.20
CA GLY A 365 40.80 20.84 -0.58
C GLY A 365 41.75 21.74 0.21
N LYS A 366 41.23 22.62 1.08
CA LYS A 366 42.03 23.41 2.01
C LYS A 366 42.76 22.52 3.02
N LYS A 367 42.09 21.52 3.60
CA LYS A 367 42.67 20.61 4.61
C LYS A 367 43.74 19.70 4.03
N LEU A 368 43.57 19.25 2.80
CA LEU A 368 44.54 18.38 2.10
C LEU A 368 45.65 19.17 1.39
N GLY A 369 45.58 20.51 1.37
CA GLY A 369 46.55 21.37 0.68
C GLY A 369 46.48 21.27 -0.85
N VAL A 370 45.36 20.81 -1.40
CA VAL A 370 45.14 20.59 -2.83
C VAL A 370 43.87 21.31 -3.25
N GLN A 371 44.01 22.41 -4.00
CA GLN A 371 42.88 23.18 -4.52
C GLN A 371 42.55 22.75 -5.95
N ARG A 372 41.30 22.33 -6.17
CA ARG A 372 40.77 21.93 -7.48
C ARG A 372 39.41 22.58 -7.66
N SER A 373 39.14 23.18 -8.81
CA SER A 373 37.91 23.94 -9.05
C SER A 373 36.67 23.06 -9.15
N CYS A 374 35.55 23.53 -8.58
CA CYS A 374 34.25 22.88 -8.77
C CYS A 374 33.73 23.09 -10.20
N ARG A 375 33.10 22.04 -10.74
CA ARG A 375 32.39 22.09 -12.04
C ARG A 375 31.02 21.42 -12.00
N THR A 376 30.50 21.13 -10.80
CA THR A 376 29.21 20.44 -10.62
C THR A 376 28.02 21.26 -11.10
N HIS A 377 28.15 22.59 -11.14
CA HIS A 377 27.11 23.51 -11.61
C HIS A 377 26.98 23.54 -13.14
N SER A 378 28.02 23.18 -13.88
CA SER A 378 28.06 23.26 -15.35
C SER A 378 27.90 21.90 -16.02
N GLU A 379 28.13 20.81 -15.31
CA GLU A 379 28.02 19.46 -15.84
C GLU A 379 26.70 18.77 -15.48
N ALA A 380 26.02 18.26 -16.51
CA ALA A 380 24.76 17.57 -16.38
C ALA A 380 24.92 16.22 -15.65
N LEU A 381 23.89 15.80 -14.92
CA LEU A 381 23.80 14.46 -14.35
C LEU A 381 23.45 13.44 -15.46
N PRO A 382 23.88 12.17 -15.34
CA PRO A 382 23.41 11.09 -16.19
C PRO A 382 21.88 11.08 -16.28
N GLY A 383 21.31 10.94 -17.49
CA GLY A 383 19.87 11.08 -17.76
C GLY A 383 19.49 12.44 -18.34
N ALA A 384 20.32 13.48 -18.14
CA ALA A 384 20.04 14.84 -18.63
C ALA A 384 20.27 15.02 -20.13
N GLU A 385 20.96 14.10 -20.81
CA GLU A 385 21.18 14.10 -22.26
C GLU A 385 19.88 14.14 -23.08
N LYS A 386 18.78 13.73 -22.46
CA LYS A 386 17.42 13.82 -22.99
C LYS A 386 16.96 15.27 -23.23
N GLY A 387 17.50 16.23 -22.47
CA GLY A 387 17.25 17.67 -22.66
C GLY A 387 15.82 18.14 -22.38
N TYR A 388 14.96 17.29 -21.81
CA TYR A 388 13.57 17.62 -21.48
C TYR A 388 13.29 17.45 -19.99
N TYR A 389 12.34 18.26 -19.49
CA TYR A 389 11.78 18.11 -18.15
C TYR A 389 10.91 16.86 -18.05
N HIS A 390 10.83 16.28 -16.85
CA HIS A 390 9.82 15.27 -16.55
C HIS A 390 8.41 15.80 -16.85
N HIS A 391 7.51 14.92 -17.28
CA HIS A 391 6.08 15.23 -17.44
C HIS A 391 5.22 13.98 -17.19
N LEU A 392 4.01 14.20 -16.64
CA LEU A 392 3.06 13.17 -16.18
C LEU A 392 2.61 12.11 -17.23
N GLY A 393 2.93 12.27 -18.51
CA GLY A 393 2.60 11.31 -19.57
C GLY A 393 3.77 10.45 -20.06
N ALA A 394 5.00 10.71 -19.61
CA ALA A 394 6.20 10.17 -20.25
C ALA A 394 6.25 8.63 -20.25
N ARG A 395 5.85 7.99 -19.13
CA ARG A 395 5.82 6.52 -19.03
C ARG A 395 4.78 5.89 -19.95
N LEU A 396 3.58 6.47 -20.01
CA LEU A 396 2.52 5.99 -20.90
C LEU A 396 2.96 6.09 -22.37
N ALA A 397 3.51 7.24 -22.77
CA ALA A 397 4.01 7.45 -24.13
C ALA A 397 5.11 6.44 -24.50
N GLN A 398 5.99 6.09 -23.55
CA GLN A 398 7.02 5.06 -23.76
C GLN A 398 6.39 3.66 -23.95
N ILE A 399 5.43 3.28 -23.09
CA ILE A 399 4.72 2.00 -23.21
C ILE A 399 3.96 1.89 -24.54
N GLU A 400 3.29 2.96 -24.95
CA GLU A 400 2.57 3.02 -26.24
C GLU A 400 3.53 2.86 -27.42
N LYS A 401 4.68 3.53 -27.36
CA LYS A 401 5.73 3.44 -28.39
C LYS A 401 6.32 2.03 -28.49
N ASP A 402 6.59 1.39 -27.35
CA ASP A 402 7.22 0.07 -27.28
C ASP A 402 6.21 -1.09 -27.36
N ALA A 403 4.91 -0.78 -27.38
CA ALA A 403 3.82 -1.74 -27.27
C ALA A 403 3.91 -2.67 -26.03
N ALA A 404 4.47 -2.16 -24.93
CA ALA A 404 4.89 -2.95 -23.76
C ALA A 404 3.77 -3.26 -22.75
N PHE A 405 2.50 -3.14 -23.14
CA PHE A 405 1.33 -3.28 -22.26
C PHE A 405 1.24 -4.63 -21.53
N ASN A 406 1.71 -5.70 -22.17
CA ASN A 406 1.71 -7.06 -21.63
C ASN A 406 2.86 -7.31 -20.63
N THR A 407 3.75 -6.35 -20.43
CA THR A 407 4.89 -6.46 -19.49
C THR A 407 4.68 -5.64 -18.23
N LEU A 408 3.49 -5.04 -18.03
CA LEU A 408 3.20 -4.23 -16.86
C LEU A 408 3.22 -5.08 -15.58
N VAL A 409 4.06 -4.68 -14.64
CA VAL A 409 4.14 -5.27 -13.29
C VAL A 409 3.29 -4.45 -12.33
N CYS A 410 3.30 -3.12 -12.45
CA CYS A 410 2.45 -2.21 -11.68
C CYS A 410 1.69 -1.27 -12.62
N GLU A 411 0.39 -1.51 -12.78
CA GLU A 411 -0.50 -0.71 -13.61
C GLU A 411 -0.71 0.70 -13.04
N CYS A 412 -0.70 0.82 -11.71
CA CYS A 412 -0.88 2.11 -11.03
C CYS A 412 0.22 3.13 -11.35
N GLU A 413 1.45 2.66 -11.56
CA GLU A 413 2.65 3.49 -11.74
C GLU A 413 3.29 3.27 -13.12
N LEU A 414 2.64 2.46 -13.96
CA LEU A 414 3.09 2.08 -15.29
C LEU A 414 4.53 1.53 -15.27
N ALA A 415 4.87 0.73 -14.26
CA ALA A 415 6.16 0.07 -14.16
C ALA A 415 6.13 -1.26 -14.92
N THR A 416 7.06 -1.44 -15.85
CA THR A 416 7.22 -2.62 -16.71
C THR A 416 8.17 -3.63 -16.07
N GLN A 417 8.15 -4.87 -16.58
CA GLN A 417 9.10 -5.91 -16.18
C GLN A 417 10.54 -5.47 -16.46
N ALA A 418 10.80 -4.73 -17.54
CA ALA A 418 12.11 -4.19 -17.84
C ALA A 418 12.61 -3.20 -16.76
N ASP A 419 11.72 -2.36 -16.23
CA ASP A 419 12.06 -1.45 -15.12
C ASP A 419 12.46 -2.24 -13.86
N ILE A 420 11.73 -3.31 -13.55
CA ILE A 420 12.01 -4.18 -12.40
C ILE A 420 13.34 -4.92 -12.60
N ILE A 421 13.58 -5.48 -13.79
CA ILE A 421 14.85 -6.15 -14.13
C ILE A 421 16.02 -5.16 -14.04
N THR A 422 15.85 -3.93 -14.53
CA THR A 422 16.88 -2.88 -14.43
C THR A 422 17.23 -2.59 -12.97
N ALA A 423 16.23 -2.45 -12.10
CA ALA A 423 16.47 -2.25 -10.66
C ALA A 423 17.20 -3.45 -10.02
N ILE A 424 16.83 -4.68 -10.41
CA ILE A 424 17.45 -5.90 -9.88
C ILE A 424 18.87 -6.09 -10.39
N VAL A 425 19.11 -5.97 -11.69
CA VAL A 425 20.38 -6.36 -12.32
C VAL A 425 21.35 -5.19 -12.35
N ASP A 426 20.93 -4.04 -12.88
CA ASP A 426 21.83 -2.93 -13.16
C ASP A 426 22.07 -2.06 -11.91
N LYS A 427 21.02 -1.88 -11.10
CA LYS A 427 21.10 -1.11 -9.84
C LYS A 427 21.38 -1.98 -8.61
N GLU A 428 21.42 -3.30 -8.79
CA GLU A 428 21.71 -4.28 -7.75
C GLU A 428 20.82 -4.17 -6.50
N ALA A 429 19.53 -3.81 -6.66
CA ALA A 429 18.55 -3.65 -5.57
C ALA A 429 18.62 -4.80 -4.55
N LYS A 430 18.68 -4.51 -3.24
CA LYS A 430 18.79 -5.53 -2.18
C LYS A 430 17.41 -5.93 -1.65
N THR A 431 16.44 -5.02 -1.72
CA THR A 431 15.08 -5.23 -1.26
C THR A 431 14.04 -4.84 -2.32
N LEU A 432 12.79 -5.30 -2.18
CA LEU A 432 11.70 -4.79 -3.01
C LEU A 432 11.41 -3.29 -2.76
N ASP A 433 11.81 -2.76 -1.60
CA ASP A 433 11.66 -1.33 -1.29
C ASP A 433 12.67 -0.45 -2.07
N ASP A 434 13.83 -1.01 -2.45
CA ASP A 434 14.77 -0.38 -3.38
C ASP A 434 14.15 -0.30 -4.77
N ILE A 435 13.58 -1.42 -5.25
CA ILE A 435 12.83 -1.47 -6.52
C ILE A 435 11.67 -0.47 -6.50
N ARG A 436 11.02 -0.24 -5.36
CA ARG A 436 10.04 0.85 -5.23
C ARG A 436 10.66 2.21 -5.51
N ARG A 437 11.81 2.56 -4.95
CA ARG A 437 12.45 3.86 -5.22
C ARG A 437 12.84 3.99 -6.68
N ASP A 438 13.31 2.90 -7.29
CA ASP A 438 13.80 2.87 -8.67
C ASP A 438 12.70 2.89 -9.73
N ALA A 439 11.66 2.08 -9.53
CA ALA A 439 10.61 1.84 -10.52
C ALA A 439 9.24 2.42 -10.12
N ARG A 440 9.13 2.98 -8.90
CA ARG A 440 7.86 3.44 -8.26
C ARG A 440 6.90 2.30 -7.91
N LEU A 441 7.40 1.07 -7.76
CA LEU A 441 6.61 -0.10 -7.36
C LEU A 441 5.78 0.16 -6.09
N GLY A 442 4.47 -0.10 -6.12
CA GLY A 442 3.60 0.06 -4.93
C GLY A 442 3.42 1.50 -4.44
N MET A 443 3.82 2.52 -5.20
CA MET A 443 3.57 3.92 -4.85
C MET A 443 2.16 4.40 -5.18
N GLY A 444 1.45 3.71 -6.08
CA GLY A 444 0.14 4.13 -6.57
C GLY A 444 -1.06 3.65 -5.73
N PRO A 445 -2.30 3.84 -6.22
CA PRO A 445 -3.57 3.62 -5.50
C PRO A 445 -3.76 2.33 -4.70
N CYS A 446 -3.23 1.19 -5.17
CA CYS A 446 -3.34 -0.12 -4.51
C CYS A 446 -2.24 -0.38 -3.47
N GLN A 447 -1.30 0.55 -3.31
CA GLN A 447 -0.23 0.50 -2.31
C GLN A 447 0.61 -0.77 -2.31
N GLY A 448 0.68 -1.53 -3.41
CA GLY A 448 1.45 -2.77 -3.51
C GLY A 448 0.60 -4.04 -3.64
N GLY A 449 -0.73 -3.94 -3.59
CA GLY A 449 -1.65 -5.10 -3.61
C GLY A 449 -1.31 -6.19 -4.64
N PHE A 450 -1.04 -5.81 -5.89
CA PHE A 450 -0.72 -6.78 -6.96
C PHE A 450 0.78 -6.88 -7.25
N CYS A 451 1.44 -5.75 -7.38
CA CYS A 451 2.81 -5.68 -7.89
C CYS A 451 3.88 -6.22 -6.91
N THR A 452 3.56 -6.39 -5.61
CA THR A 452 4.49 -6.98 -4.64
C THR A 452 4.77 -8.45 -4.94
N TYR A 453 3.72 -9.27 -5.10
CA TYR A 453 3.84 -10.66 -5.52
C TYR A 453 4.58 -10.80 -6.85
N ARG A 454 4.20 -9.97 -7.83
CA ARG A 454 4.79 -10.00 -9.18
C ARG A 454 6.29 -9.73 -9.16
N SER A 455 6.72 -8.69 -8.45
CA SER A 455 8.14 -8.36 -8.32
C SER A 455 8.93 -9.41 -7.54
N ALA A 456 8.33 -10.05 -6.53
CA ALA A 456 8.96 -11.18 -5.84
C ALA A 456 9.18 -12.38 -6.78
N GLY A 457 8.21 -12.69 -7.63
CA GLY A 457 8.33 -13.71 -8.67
C GLY A 457 9.42 -13.40 -9.69
N ILE A 458 9.52 -12.15 -10.17
CA ILE A 458 10.59 -11.71 -11.08
C ILE A 458 11.96 -11.80 -10.39
N LEU A 459 12.06 -11.38 -9.12
CA LEU A 459 13.31 -11.45 -8.35
C LEU A 459 13.80 -12.90 -8.21
N GLN A 460 12.90 -13.83 -7.89
CA GLN A 460 13.21 -15.26 -7.84
C GLN A 460 13.70 -15.76 -9.20
N ALA A 461 13.01 -15.40 -10.28
CA ALA A 461 13.31 -15.90 -11.63
C ALA A 461 14.64 -15.36 -12.20
N ILE A 462 15.10 -14.20 -11.74
CA ILE A 462 16.34 -13.57 -12.24
C ILE A 462 17.55 -13.92 -11.40
N ARG A 463 17.42 -13.92 -10.06
CA ARG A 463 18.56 -14.10 -9.14
C ARG A 463 18.67 -15.50 -8.55
N HIS A 464 17.58 -16.27 -8.54
CA HIS A 464 17.51 -17.56 -7.86
C HIS A 464 18.11 -17.56 -6.43
N PRO A 465 17.77 -16.59 -5.56
CA PRO A 465 18.22 -16.63 -4.17
C PRO A 465 17.51 -17.76 -3.41
N PRO A 466 17.98 -18.11 -2.19
CA PRO A 466 17.22 -18.95 -1.28
C PRO A 466 15.78 -18.44 -1.13
N VAL A 467 14.81 -19.34 -1.17
CA VAL A 467 13.39 -18.94 -1.22
C VAL A 467 12.94 -18.18 0.03
N GLU A 468 13.59 -18.45 1.17
CA GLU A 468 13.41 -17.73 2.42
C GLU A 468 13.69 -16.22 2.29
N GLU A 469 14.68 -15.84 1.48
CA GLU A 469 14.98 -14.43 1.22
C GLU A 469 13.86 -13.75 0.40
N ILE A 470 13.25 -14.48 -0.54
CA ILE A 470 12.09 -13.98 -1.30
C ILE A 470 10.87 -13.82 -0.39
N ASN A 471 10.61 -14.80 0.48
CA ASN A 471 9.50 -14.75 1.43
C ASN A 471 9.66 -13.58 2.41
N LEU A 472 10.89 -13.33 2.86
CA LEU A 472 11.22 -12.15 3.67
C LEU A 472 11.03 -10.85 2.90
N ALA A 473 11.53 -10.76 1.66
CA ALA A 473 11.39 -9.57 0.84
C ALA A 473 9.91 -9.22 0.57
N LEU A 474 9.06 -10.23 0.37
CA LEU A 474 7.62 -10.09 0.22
C LEU A 474 6.97 -9.49 1.49
N ARG A 475 7.27 -10.06 2.67
CA ARG A 475 6.74 -9.60 3.98
C ARG A 475 7.22 -8.21 4.34
N ASP A 476 8.52 -7.96 4.17
CA ASP A 476 9.15 -6.67 4.49
C ASP A 476 8.57 -5.55 3.63
N PHE A 477 8.26 -5.83 2.36
CA PHE A 477 7.62 -4.85 1.49
C PHE A 477 6.21 -4.51 1.96
N LEU A 478 5.38 -5.51 2.26
CA LEU A 478 4.03 -5.29 2.79
C LEU A 478 4.07 -4.49 4.10
N GLN A 479 5.03 -4.79 4.98
CA GLN A 479 5.25 -4.05 6.22
C GLN A 479 5.65 -2.58 5.96
N GLU A 480 6.52 -2.30 4.98
CA GLU A 480 6.84 -0.92 4.57
C GLU A 480 5.61 -0.18 4.06
N ARG A 481 4.73 -0.87 3.31
CA ARG A 481 3.48 -0.28 2.83
C ARG A 481 2.56 0.04 4.01
N TRP A 482 2.27 -0.94 4.86
CA TRP A 482 1.47 -0.83 6.08
C TRP A 482 1.88 0.35 6.96
N LYS A 483 3.19 0.54 7.18
CA LYS A 483 3.74 1.63 8.01
C LYS A 483 3.20 3.01 7.65
N GLY A 484 3.10 3.34 6.36
CA GLY A 484 2.59 4.66 5.93
C GLY A 484 1.09 4.73 5.75
N LEU A 485 0.36 3.65 6.05
CA LEU A 485 -1.10 3.59 5.99
C LEU A 485 -1.72 3.71 7.37
N LEU A 486 -1.05 3.24 8.42
CA LEU A 486 -1.55 3.20 9.79
C LEU A 486 -2.34 4.44 10.25
N SER A 487 -1.82 5.65 9.99
CA SER A 487 -2.44 6.90 10.42
C SER A 487 -3.53 7.43 9.47
N ILE A 488 -3.90 6.68 8.42
CA ILE A 488 -4.88 7.06 7.38
C ILE A 488 -5.89 5.95 7.06
N LEU A 489 -5.92 4.86 7.83
CA LEU A 489 -6.81 3.71 7.61
C LEU A 489 -8.24 4.01 8.10
N TRP A 490 -9.01 4.69 7.26
CA TRP A 490 -10.46 4.83 7.36
C TRP A 490 -11.08 4.98 5.97
N GLY A 491 -12.41 5.05 5.88
CA GLY A 491 -13.11 5.20 4.60
C GLY A 491 -12.69 4.17 3.54
N GLN A 492 -12.47 4.65 2.31
CA GLN A 492 -12.03 3.81 1.19
C GLN A 492 -10.61 3.25 1.38
N GLN A 493 -9.75 3.91 2.16
CA GLN A 493 -8.38 3.43 2.38
C GLN A 493 -8.38 2.17 3.27
N LEU A 494 -9.21 2.16 4.32
CA LEU A 494 -9.43 0.96 5.13
C LEU A 494 -9.98 -0.22 4.30
N ARG A 495 -10.91 0.06 3.38
CA ARG A 495 -11.45 -0.95 2.48
C ARG A 495 -10.40 -1.52 1.52
N GLN A 496 -9.57 -0.65 0.94
CA GLN A 496 -8.46 -1.07 0.08
C GLN A 496 -7.49 -1.99 0.84
N GLU A 497 -7.13 -1.61 2.07
CA GLU A 497 -6.22 -2.41 2.89
C GLU A 497 -6.81 -3.79 3.23
N ARG A 498 -8.12 -3.87 3.51
CA ARG A 498 -8.78 -5.15 3.76
C ARG A 498 -8.81 -6.05 2.50
N LEU A 499 -8.78 -5.48 1.30
CA LEU A 499 -8.59 -6.25 0.06
C LEU A 499 -7.15 -6.77 -0.05
N ASP A 500 -6.16 -5.96 0.33
CA ASP A 500 -4.76 -6.39 0.32
C ASP A 500 -4.54 -7.54 1.34
N GLU A 501 -5.15 -7.49 2.52
CA GLU A 501 -5.18 -8.64 3.43
C GLU A 501 -5.89 -9.87 2.85
N LEU A 502 -7.01 -9.71 2.13
CA LEU A 502 -7.65 -10.84 1.46
C LEU A 502 -6.68 -11.52 0.48
N ILE A 503 -5.92 -10.74 -0.29
CA ILE A 503 -4.92 -11.27 -1.22
C ILE A 503 -3.81 -12.01 -0.46
N TYR A 504 -3.16 -11.34 0.50
CA TYR A 504 -1.93 -11.88 1.10
C TYR A 504 -2.18 -12.89 2.21
N LEU A 505 -3.27 -12.76 2.97
CA LEU A 505 -3.66 -13.71 4.00
C LEU A 505 -4.50 -14.84 3.42
N ASN A 506 -5.66 -14.54 2.86
CA ASN A 506 -6.61 -15.60 2.52
C ASN A 506 -6.22 -16.35 1.22
N VAL A 507 -5.92 -15.63 0.14
CA VAL A 507 -5.64 -16.26 -1.17
C VAL A 507 -4.23 -16.84 -1.24
N LEU A 508 -3.22 -16.06 -0.86
CA LEU A 508 -1.82 -16.45 -0.97
C LEU A 508 -1.26 -17.14 0.28
N ASN A 509 -1.86 -16.95 1.46
CA ASN A 509 -1.42 -17.54 2.73
C ASN A 509 0.05 -17.22 3.10
N VAL A 510 0.48 -15.99 2.82
CA VAL A 510 1.89 -15.55 2.91
C VAL A 510 2.45 -15.56 4.33
N ASP A 511 1.60 -15.37 5.33
CA ASP A 511 1.99 -15.42 6.74
C ASP A 511 2.44 -16.82 7.20
N HIS A 512 2.15 -17.87 6.40
CA HIS A 512 2.56 -19.25 6.68
C HIS A 512 3.67 -19.78 5.76
N LEU A 513 4.27 -18.94 4.90
CA LEU A 513 5.46 -19.33 4.13
C LEU A 513 6.68 -19.61 5.06
N PRO A 514 7.65 -20.44 4.64
CA PRO A 514 8.88 -20.63 5.41
C PRO A 514 9.69 -19.31 5.52
N ALA A 515 10.60 -19.25 6.50
CA ALA A 515 11.43 -18.09 6.94
C ALA A 515 10.91 -17.32 8.16
N SER A 516 11.79 -16.49 8.74
CA SER A 516 11.44 -15.58 9.83
C SER A 516 10.40 -14.54 9.41
N ARG A 517 9.83 -13.80 10.39
CA ARG A 517 8.77 -12.82 10.12
C ARG A 517 9.25 -11.54 9.43
N SER A 518 10.50 -11.15 9.66
CA SER A 518 11.12 -9.96 9.08
C SER A 518 12.61 -10.15 8.87
N SER A 519 13.19 -9.42 7.92
CA SER A 519 14.65 -9.36 7.75
C SER A 519 15.27 -8.20 8.55
N ARG A 520 16.60 -8.13 8.57
CA ARG A 520 17.34 -6.96 9.09
C ARG A 520 17.22 -5.74 8.18
N LEU A 521 16.89 -5.95 6.91
CA LEU A 521 16.68 -4.89 5.92
C LEU A 521 15.24 -4.35 5.94
N ALA A 522 14.36 -4.98 6.71
CA ALA A 522 12.97 -4.58 6.87
C ALA A 522 12.84 -3.12 7.29
N ALA A 523 11.70 -2.54 6.91
CA ALA A 523 11.27 -1.25 7.38
C ALA A 523 11.28 -1.17 8.90
N GLU A 524 11.82 -0.08 9.43
CA GLU A 524 11.60 0.27 10.84
C GLU A 524 10.11 0.45 11.09
N VAL A 525 9.62 -0.16 12.15
CA VAL A 525 8.23 -0.04 12.59
C VAL A 525 8.10 1.27 13.35
N TYR A 526 7.05 2.07 13.07
CA TYR A 526 6.76 3.22 13.92
C TYR A 526 6.47 2.70 15.33
N ALA A 527 7.38 2.95 16.27
CA ALA A 527 7.19 2.57 17.66
C ALA A 527 5.94 3.28 18.17
N ILE A 528 4.87 2.51 18.44
CA ILE A 528 3.75 3.01 19.24
C ILE A 528 4.28 3.07 20.68
N PRO A 529 4.36 4.24 21.32
CA PRO A 529 4.94 4.35 22.65
C PRO A 529 4.24 3.38 23.61
N GLU A 530 5.00 2.52 24.27
CA GLU A 530 4.51 1.83 25.47
C GLU A 530 4.31 2.92 26.53
N GLY A 531 3.07 3.41 26.63
CA GLY A 531 2.68 4.38 27.66
C GLY A 531 2.36 5.78 27.14
N SER A 532 1.27 5.93 26.39
CA SER A 532 0.31 6.97 26.73
C SER A 532 -0.65 6.41 27.78
N GLY A 533 -0.13 6.18 28.99
CA GLY A 533 -0.91 5.85 30.16
C GLY A 533 -1.80 7.03 30.56
N ARG A 534 -2.88 7.27 29.80
CA ARG A 534 -4.13 7.64 30.46
C ARG A 534 -4.68 6.36 31.02
N ILE A 535 -4.53 6.20 32.33
CA ILE A 535 -5.34 5.31 33.15
C ILE A 535 -6.78 5.38 32.60
N PRO A 536 -7.46 4.24 32.34
CA PRO A 536 -8.87 4.27 32.00
C PRO A 536 -9.59 4.87 33.22
N GLY A 537 -9.88 6.17 33.16
CA GLY A 537 -11.02 6.70 33.90
C GLY A 537 -12.23 5.93 33.38
N GLU A 538 -13.07 5.50 34.31
CA GLU A 538 -14.33 4.79 34.06
C GLU A 538 -14.98 5.16 32.72
N PRO A 539 -15.56 4.19 32.00
CA PRO A 539 -16.14 4.41 30.68
C PRO A 539 -17.11 5.58 30.73
N LYS A 540 -16.68 6.74 30.24
CA LYS A 540 -17.61 7.79 29.87
C LYS A 540 -18.28 7.30 28.60
N GLN A 541 -19.38 6.59 28.77
CA GLN A 541 -20.42 6.47 27.75
C GLN A 541 -20.68 7.87 27.20
N ARG A 542 -20.09 8.18 26.03
CA ARG A 542 -20.55 9.32 25.25
C ARG A 542 -21.84 8.87 24.58
N THR A 543 -22.95 9.09 25.29
CA THR A 543 -24.28 9.26 24.72
C THR A 543 -24.26 10.53 23.84
N LYS A 544 -23.68 10.42 22.65
CA LYS A 544 -23.83 11.40 21.56
C LYS A 544 -23.96 10.68 20.22
N SER A 545 -24.84 9.70 20.18
CA SER A 545 -25.42 9.17 18.94
C SER A 545 -26.95 9.31 18.91
N GLU A 546 -27.57 9.93 19.92
CA GLU A 546 -29.03 10.12 19.98
C GLU A 546 -29.51 11.45 19.36
N GLU A 547 -28.63 12.39 18.98
CA GLU A 547 -29.04 13.72 18.47
C GLU A 547 -28.74 13.98 16.97
N ARG A 548 -28.46 12.95 16.18
CA ARG A 548 -28.46 13.05 14.70
C ARG A 548 -29.39 12.05 14.00
N MET A 549 -30.35 11.49 14.73
CA MET A 549 -31.60 11.02 14.13
C MET A 549 -32.54 12.22 14.06
N ASN A 550 -32.52 13.02 12.99
CA ASN A 550 -33.61 13.91 12.54
C ASN A 550 -33.11 15.01 11.59
N GLU A 551 -32.50 14.65 10.45
CA GLU A 551 -32.58 15.48 9.24
C GLU A 551 -32.70 14.52 8.05
N ILE A 552 -33.85 13.85 7.96
CA ILE A 552 -34.21 13.04 6.80
C ILE A 552 -35.34 13.80 6.10
N GLU A 553 -35.11 14.19 4.84
CA GLU A 553 -36.18 14.65 3.95
C GLU A 553 -37.26 13.56 3.88
N HIS A 554 -38.41 13.83 4.51
CA HIS A 554 -39.62 13.03 4.32
C HIS A 554 -40.07 13.15 2.86
N LEU A 555 -39.75 12.14 2.06
CA LEU A 555 -40.33 11.97 0.73
C LEU A 555 -41.72 11.34 0.85
N PRO A 556 -42.69 11.74 0.01
CA PRO A 556 -44.06 11.25 0.10
C PRO A 556 -44.15 9.76 -0.20
N SER A 557 -44.99 9.06 0.56
CA SER A 557 -45.24 7.63 0.40
C SER A 557 -45.86 7.33 -0.98
N ILE A 558 -45.25 6.41 -1.71
CA ILE A 558 -45.77 5.95 -3.01
C ILE A 558 -46.61 4.70 -2.75
N ALA A 559 -47.91 4.89 -2.55
CA ALA A 559 -48.87 3.79 -2.42
C ALA A 559 -49.11 3.14 -3.80
N GLY A 560 -48.93 1.81 -3.90
CA GLY A 560 -49.40 1.02 -5.05
C GLY A 560 -48.41 0.07 -5.75
N GLN A 561 -47.21 -0.20 -5.20
CA GLN A 561 -46.25 -1.14 -5.80
C GLN A 561 -46.38 -2.56 -5.23
N SER A 562 -46.24 -3.57 -6.09
CA SER A 562 -46.19 -4.99 -5.70
C SER A 562 -45.01 -5.24 -4.75
N HIS A 563 -45.28 -5.78 -3.55
CA HIS A 563 -44.25 -6.13 -2.56
C HIS A 563 -43.52 -7.41 -2.97
N SER A 564 -42.20 -7.39 -2.90
CA SER A 564 -41.41 -8.62 -2.87
C SER A 564 -41.52 -9.27 -1.49
N ASP A 565 -41.32 -10.59 -1.41
CA ASP A 565 -41.25 -11.26 -0.10
C ASP A 565 -39.92 -10.94 0.58
N VAL A 566 -38.82 -10.90 -0.20
CA VAL A 566 -37.46 -10.72 0.32
C VAL A 566 -36.67 -9.73 -0.53
N LEU A 567 -36.03 -8.76 0.13
CA LEU A 567 -34.97 -7.93 -0.45
C LEU A 567 -33.63 -8.28 0.17
N VAL A 568 -32.67 -8.72 -0.64
CA VAL A 568 -31.29 -8.98 -0.24
C VAL A 568 -30.39 -7.85 -0.73
N ILE A 569 -29.58 -7.30 0.17
CA ILE A 569 -28.68 -6.17 -0.08
C ILE A 569 -27.23 -6.67 -0.05
N GLY A 570 -26.60 -6.70 -1.23
CA GLY A 570 -25.23 -7.15 -1.43
C GLY A 570 -25.13 -8.52 -2.10
N ALA A 571 -24.30 -8.63 -3.15
CA ALA A 571 -24.10 -9.85 -3.93
C ALA A 571 -22.75 -10.55 -3.66
N GLY A 572 -22.28 -10.51 -2.41
CA GLY A 572 -21.24 -11.45 -1.94
C GLY A 572 -21.82 -12.85 -1.71
N LEU A 573 -20.99 -13.80 -1.30
CA LEU A 573 -21.41 -15.20 -1.13
C LEU A 573 -22.63 -15.34 -0.19
N SER A 574 -22.66 -14.63 0.94
CA SER A 574 -23.79 -14.68 1.88
C SER A 574 -25.10 -14.20 1.29
N GLY A 575 -25.07 -13.08 0.55
CA GLY A 575 -26.26 -12.54 -0.11
C GLY A 575 -26.75 -13.41 -1.26
N LEU A 576 -25.83 -13.98 -2.05
CA LEU A 576 -26.17 -14.92 -3.11
C LEU A 576 -26.78 -16.22 -2.56
N VAL A 577 -26.21 -16.78 -1.50
CA VAL A 577 -26.74 -17.98 -0.84
C VAL A 577 -28.12 -17.70 -0.23
N ALA A 578 -28.30 -16.56 0.44
CA ALA A 578 -29.59 -16.18 1.02
C ALA A 578 -30.67 -16.00 -0.07
N ALA A 579 -30.33 -15.32 -1.16
CA ALA A 579 -31.25 -15.14 -2.29
C ALA A 579 -31.58 -16.47 -2.99
N TRP A 580 -30.61 -17.37 -3.11
CA TRP A 580 -30.84 -18.72 -3.63
C TRP A 580 -31.80 -19.50 -2.73
N GLN A 581 -31.54 -19.55 -1.42
CA GLN A 581 -32.37 -20.30 -0.47
C GLN A 581 -33.81 -19.78 -0.40
N ALA A 582 -34.00 -18.45 -0.43
CA ALA A 582 -35.33 -17.85 -0.45
C ALA A 582 -36.06 -18.15 -1.76
N SER A 583 -35.42 -17.93 -2.91
CA SER A 583 -36.04 -18.19 -4.23
C SER A 583 -36.34 -19.67 -4.46
N ALA A 584 -35.47 -20.58 -4.03
CA ALA A 584 -35.69 -22.03 -4.14
C ALA A 584 -36.92 -22.51 -3.36
N ARG A 585 -37.33 -21.78 -2.31
CA ARG A 585 -38.57 -22.02 -1.54
C ARG A 585 -39.78 -21.27 -2.11
N GLY A 586 -39.68 -20.71 -3.32
CA GLY A 586 -40.77 -20.04 -4.01
C GLY A 586 -41.05 -18.61 -3.54
N ARG A 587 -40.13 -17.97 -2.80
CA ARG A 587 -40.28 -16.59 -2.34
C ARG A 587 -39.95 -15.60 -3.45
N SER A 588 -40.79 -14.58 -3.62
CA SER A 588 -40.50 -13.46 -4.52
C SER A 588 -39.30 -12.68 -3.99
N THR A 589 -38.13 -12.90 -4.60
CA THR A 589 -36.84 -12.46 -4.08
C THR A 589 -36.21 -11.42 -5.00
N ILE A 590 -35.78 -10.29 -4.44
CA ILE A 590 -34.99 -9.27 -5.12
C ILE A 590 -33.60 -9.23 -4.49
N LEU A 591 -32.56 -9.30 -5.31
CA LEU A 591 -31.17 -9.06 -4.92
C LEU A 591 -30.70 -7.75 -5.54
N ILE A 592 -30.22 -6.80 -4.72
CA ILE A 592 -29.59 -5.56 -5.19
C ILE A 592 -28.10 -5.57 -4.86
N THR A 593 -27.28 -5.04 -5.76
CA THR A 593 -25.83 -4.92 -5.54
C THR A 593 -25.25 -3.68 -6.20
N GLN A 594 -24.32 -3.00 -5.51
CA GLN A 594 -23.59 -1.86 -6.06
C GLN A 594 -22.64 -2.27 -7.19
N GLY A 595 -22.15 -3.52 -7.18
CA GLY A 595 -21.23 -4.04 -8.18
C GLY A 595 -20.94 -5.51 -7.95
N TRP A 596 -19.76 -5.95 -8.37
CA TRP A 596 -19.30 -7.31 -8.15
C TRP A 596 -19.04 -7.55 -6.66
N GLY A 597 -19.57 -8.65 -6.12
CA GLY A 597 -19.31 -9.04 -4.74
C GLY A 597 -17.91 -9.63 -4.55
N ALA A 598 -17.45 -9.72 -3.30
CA ALA A 598 -16.15 -10.26 -2.92
C ALA A 598 -15.88 -11.71 -3.40
N THR A 599 -16.93 -12.40 -3.85
CA THR A 599 -16.84 -13.70 -4.53
C THR A 599 -15.91 -13.69 -5.75
N HIS A 600 -15.68 -12.53 -6.37
CA HIS A 600 -14.73 -12.38 -7.48
C HIS A 600 -13.26 -12.38 -7.05
N TRP A 601 -12.97 -12.39 -5.75
CA TRP A 601 -11.62 -12.20 -5.21
C TRP A 601 -11.12 -13.41 -4.42
N HIS A 602 -12.00 -14.31 -3.96
CA HIS A 602 -11.61 -15.48 -3.19
C HIS A 602 -11.08 -16.63 -4.05
N SER A 603 -10.40 -17.59 -3.43
CA SER A 603 -9.81 -18.77 -4.10
C SER A 603 -10.81 -19.63 -4.90
N GLY A 604 -12.11 -19.54 -4.60
CA GLY A 604 -13.14 -20.44 -5.11
C GLY A 604 -13.35 -21.70 -4.26
N CYS A 605 -12.59 -21.83 -3.17
CA CYS A 605 -12.85 -22.81 -2.11
C CYS A 605 -13.83 -22.23 -1.08
N ILE A 606 -14.45 -23.09 -0.28
CA ILE A 606 -15.19 -22.69 0.93
C ILE A 606 -14.36 -23.08 2.14
N ASP A 607 -13.75 -22.10 2.79
CA ASP A 607 -13.00 -22.31 4.03
C ASP A 607 -13.94 -22.12 5.24
N VAL A 608 -13.93 -23.07 6.17
CA VAL A 608 -14.80 -23.05 7.35
C VAL A 608 -14.06 -22.54 8.57
N ILE A 609 -12.91 -23.14 8.86
CA ILE A 609 -11.89 -22.63 9.78
C ILE A 609 -10.57 -23.28 9.37
N GLY A 610 -9.56 -22.47 9.06
CA GLY A 610 -8.24 -22.93 8.65
C GLY A 610 -7.19 -22.75 9.74
N TYR A 611 -7.33 -21.74 10.60
CA TYR A 611 -6.41 -21.45 11.70
C TYR A 611 -7.18 -20.93 12.92
N LEU A 612 -6.62 -21.17 14.12
CA LEU A 612 -7.17 -20.63 15.36
C LEU A 612 -6.56 -19.25 15.68
N PRO A 613 -7.35 -18.30 16.20
CA PRO A 613 -6.90 -16.91 16.41
C PRO A 613 -5.98 -16.71 17.62
N ASN A 614 -5.56 -17.76 18.32
CA ASN A 614 -4.69 -17.71 19.49
C ASN A 614 -3.19 -17.61 19.15
N GLY A 615 -2.85 -17.24 17.91
CA GLY A 615 -1.49 -17.21 17.40
C GLY A 615 -0.92 -18.59 17.02
N ASN A 616 -1.72 -19.66 17.10
CA ASN A 616 -1.35 -20.96 16.55
C ASN A 616 -1.20 -20.87 15.03
N GLN A 617 -0.05 -21.30 14.52
CA GLN A 617 0.30 -21.22 13.10
C GLN A 617 0.01 -22.54 12.37
N GLU A 618 -0.36 -23.61 13.09
CA GLU A 618 -0.66 -24.91 12.50
C GLU A 618 -2.02 -24.90 11.81
N PRO A 619 -2.13 -25.47 10.58
CA PRO A 619 -3.40 -25.57 9.89
C PRO A 619 -4.34 -26.53 10.65
N VAL A 620 -5.59 -26.11 10.81
CA VAL A 620 -6.65 -26.93 11.38
C VAL A 620 -6.88 -28.14 10.49
N GLN A 621 -6.75 -29.34 11.07
CA GLN A 621 -7.00 -30.59 10.36
C GLN A 621 -8.50 -30.89 10.26
N SER A 622 -9.22 -30.91 11.40
CA SER A 622 -10.67 -31.15 11.46
C SER A 622 -11.42 -29.87 11.84
N PRO A 623 -12.12 -29.21 10.88
CA PRO A 623 -12.95 -28.05 11.17
C PRO A 623 -13.97 -28.29 12.29
N ILE A 624 -14.65 -29.44 12.31
CA ILE A 624 -15.70 -29.71 13.30
C ILE A 624 -15.13 -29.79 14.72
N GLU A 625 -14.05 -30.54 14.92
CA GLU A 625 -13.41 -30.68 16.23
C GLU A 625 -12.86 -29.33 16.73
N ALA A 626 -12.23 -28.57 15.84
CA ALA A 626 -11.71 -27.25 16.16
C ALA A 626 -12.83 -26.29 16.58
N LEU A 627 -13.95 -26.28 15.86
CA LEU A 627 -15.09 -25.43 16.18
C LEU A 627 -15.78 -25.83 17.48
N GLU A 628 -15.93 -27.13 17.77
CA GLU A 628 -16.55 -27.59 19.03
C GLU A 628 -15.83 -27.07 20.29
N ILE A 629 -14.51 -26.90 20.20
CA ILE A 629 -13.68 -26.34 21.27
C ILE A 629 -13.75 -24.82 21.22
N PHE A 630 -13.45 -24.23 20.07
CA PHE A 630 -13.36 -22.78 19.86
C PHE A 630 -14.65 -22.04 20.28
N LEU A 631 -15.82 -22.56 19.89
CA LEU A 631 -17.09 -21.86 20.14
C LEU A 631 -17.50 -21.82 21.62
N ARG A 632 -16.90 -22.66 22.49
CA ARG A 632 -17.12 -22.59 23.95
C ARG A 632 -16.50 -21.34 24.56
N GLU A 633 -15.40 -20.88 24.00
CA GLU A 633 -14.66 -19.69 24.45
C GLU A 633 -15.11 -18.42 23.71
N HIS A 634 -15.79 -18.58 22.57
CA HIS A 634 -16.24 -17.49 21.69
C HIS A 634 -17.77 -17.53 21.44
N PRO A 635 -18.61 -17.24 22.46
CA PRO A 635 -20.07 -17.32 22.34
C PRO A 635 -20.68 -16.28 21.40
N ASP A 636 -19.94 -15.23 21.07
CA ASP A 636 -20.36 -14.16 20.16
C ASP A 636 -19.91 -14.36 18.71
N HIS A 637 -19.11 -15.40 18.45
CA HIS A 637 -18.74 -15.78 17.09
C HIS A 637 -19.97 -16.19 16.27
N PRO A 638 -20.09 -15.85 14.97
CA PRO A 638 -21.30 -16.16 14.20
C PRO A 638 -21.64 -17.65 14.12
N TYR A 639 -20.65 -18.55 14.10
CA TYR A 639 -20.93 -20.00 14.18
C TYR A 639 -21.63 -20.41 15.50
N SER A 640 -21.35 -19.72 16.62
CA SER A 640 -22.06 -19.93 17.89
C SER A 640 -23.53 -19.52 17.79
N LYS A 641 -23.85 -18.51 16.96
CA LYS A 641 -25.23 -18.05 16.74
C LYS A 641 -26.00 -18.94 15.75
N THR A 642 -25.31 -19.45 14.73
CA THR A 642 -25.94 -20.34 13.73
C THR A 642 -26.10 -21.77 14.23
N GLY A 643 -25.13 -22.28 14.98
CA GLY A 643 -25.02 -23.69 15.36
C GLY A 643 -24.28 -24.52 14.30
N LEU A 644 -23.63 -25.60 14.74
CA LEU A 644 -22.86 -26.51 13.88
C LEU A 644 -23.76 -27.41 12.99
N GLU A 645 -24.97 -27.71 13.44
CA GLU A 645 -25.97 -28.44 12.65
C GLU A 645 -26.33 -27.66 11.38
N THR A 646 -26.69 -26.39 11.52
CA THR A 646 -26.94 -25.46 10.40
C THR A 646 -25.73 -25.37 9.45
N LEU A 647 -24.50 -25.33 9.99
CA LEU A 647 -23.28 -25.32 9.16
C LEU A 647 -23.17 -26.61 8.32
N ASN A 648 -23.40 -27.77 8.93
CA ASN A 648 -23.36 -29.05 8.22
C ASN A 648 -24.44 -29.14 7.13
N GLU A 649 -25.66 -28.68 7.42
CA GLU A 649 -26.76 -28.62 6.44
C GLU A 649 -26.46 -27.65 5.29
N ALA A 650 -25.89 -26.48 5.60
CA ALA A 650 -25.49 -25.50 4.60
C ALA A 650 -24.40 -26.06 3.67
N ILE A 651 -23.39 -26.74 4.21
CA ILE A 651 -22.34 -27.42 3.45
C ILE A 651 -22.93 -28.51 2.54
N ALA A 652 -23.79 -29.38 3.08
CA ALA A 652 -24.41 -30.45 2.30
C ALA A 652 -25.28 -29.90 1.16
N SER A 653 -26.13 -28.91 1.46
CA SER A 653 -27.01 -28.25 0.50
C SER A 653 -26.24 -27.53 -0.59
N PHE A 654 -25.15 -26.85 -0.24
CA PHE A 654 -24.33 -26.12 -1.20
C PHE A 654 -23.54 -27.06 -2.12
N LYS A 655 -23.01 -28.17 -1.60
CA LYS A 655 -22.39 -29.21 -2.43
C LYS A 655 -23.40 -29.79 -3.43
N TRP A 656 -24.61 -30.09 -2.98
CA TRP A 656 -25.68 -30.60 -3.85
C TRP A 656 -26.03 -29.59 -4.95
N LEU A 657 -26.23 -28.32 -4.59
CA LEU A 657 -26.47 -27.23 -5.55
C LEU A 657 -25.38 -27.16 -6.62
N CYS A 658 -24.12 -27.15 -6.19
CA CYS A 658 -22.98 -27.02 -7.08
C CYS A 658 -22.87 -28.24 -8.02
N ALA A 659 -23.10 -29.46 -7.51
CA ALA A 659 -23.11 -30.67 -8.31
C ALA A 659 -24.26 -30.71 -9.34
N ASP A 660 -25.47 -30.27 -8.96
CA ASP A 660 -26.64 -30.18 -9.86
C ASP A 660 -26.43 -29.19 -11.02
N ASN A 661 -25.46 -28.27 -10.87
CA ASN A 661 -25.13 -27.25 -11.86
C ASN A 661 -23.73 -27.44 -12.48
N ASP A 662 -23.26 -28.70 -12.54
CA ASP A 662 -22.01 -29.12 -13.19
C ASP A 662 -20.73 -28.44 -12.67
N TYR A 663 -20.73 -28.04 -11.40
CA TYR A 663 -19.56 -27.48 -10.71
C TYR A 663 -19.32 -28.14 -9.35
N PRO A 664 -19.11 -29.47 -9.28
CA PRO A 664 -19.05 -30.19 -8.01
C PRO A 664 -17.93 -29.67 -7.08
N LEU A 665 -18.29 -29.55 -5.79
CA LEU A 665 -17.36 -29.26 -4.70
C LEU A 665 -17.15 -30.50 -3.82
N HIS A 666 -15.91 -30.72 -3.37
CA HIS A 666 -15.47 -31.90 -2.62
C HIS A 666 -14.92 -31.51 -1.25
N GLY A 667 -15.16 -32.36 -0.24
CA GLY A 667 -14.73 -32.14 1.14
C GLY A 667 -15.85 -32.34 2.17
N THR A 668 -15.48 -32.26 3.45
CA THR A 668 -16.34 -32.44 4.62
C THR A 668 -15.86 -31.56 5.78
N LEU A 669 -16.63 -31.47 6.87
CA LEU A 669 -16.20 -30.79 8.10
C LEU A 669 -15.21 -31.60 8.93
N GLU A 670 -14.99 -32.87 8.59
CA GLU A 670 -14.08 -33.78 9.31
C GLU A 670 -12.62 -33.55 8.95
N HIS A 671 -12.35 -33.05 7.75
CA HIS A 671 -10.98 -32.92 7.26
C HIS A 671 -10.83 -31.77 6.25
N ASN A 672 -9.92 -30.83 6.54
CA ASN A 672 -9.46 -29.79 5.62
C ASN A 672 -8.46 -30.34 4.60
N TRP A 673 -8.70 -30.08 3.32
CA TRP A 673 -7.70 -30.23 2.27
C TRP A 673 -6.52 -29.27 2.48
N LEU A 674 -5.33 -29.63 2.01
CA LEU A 674 -4.19 -28.72 1.94
C LEU A 674 -3.87 -28.48 0.47
N LEU A 675 -4.05 -27.25 -0.01
CA LEU A 675 -3.79 -26.87 -1.41
C LEU A 675 -2.61 -25.90 -1.51
N PRO A 676 -1.83 -25.92 -2.61
CA PRO A 676 -0.83 -24.90 -2.86
C PRO A 676 -1.50 -23.57 -3.20
N SER A 677 -0.93 -22.46 -2.74
CA SER A 677 -1.24 -21.12 -3.23
C SER A 677 -0.32 -20.72 -4.40
N ALA A 678 -0.58 -19.58 -5.05
CA ALA A 678 0.29 -19.04 -6.10
C ALA A 678 1.68 -18.56 -5.61
N VAL A 679 1.95 -18.62 -4.31
CA VAL A 679 3.30 -18.47 -3.73
C VAL A 679 3.88 -19.79 -3.22
N GLY A 680 3.16 -20.91 -3.32
CA GLY A 680 3.58 -22.21 -2.80
C GLY A 680 3.33 -22.41 -1.29
N ALA A 681 2.50 -21.57 -0.66
CA ALA A 681 2.11 -21.78 0.74
C ALA A 681 1.02 -22.85 0.85
N PHE A 682 0.99 -23.57 1.97
CA PHE A 682 -0.05 -24.57 2.25
C PHE A 682 -1.31 -23.88 2.72
N ARG A 683 -2.43 -24.09 2.04
CA ARG A 683 -3.71 -23.45 2.35
C ARG A 683 -4.75 -24.49 2.78
N PRO A 684 -5.26 -24.44 4.02
CA PRO A 684 -6.34 -25.32 4.47
C PRO A 684 -7.69 -24.90 3.87
N SER A 685 -8.45 -25.87 3.35
CA SER A 685 -9.79 -25.64 2.80
C SER A 685 -10.77 -26.76 3.09
N CYS A 686 -12.00 -26.42 3.47
CA CYS A 686 -13.03 -27.42 3.77
C CYS A 686 -13.65 -27.96 2.49
N LEU A 687 -14.16 -27.09 1.60
CA LEU A 687 -14.66 -27.50 0.29
C LEU A 687 -13.79 -26.93 -0.84
N ILE A 688 -13.43 -27.79 -1.78
CA ILE A 688 -12.62 -27.43 -2.95
C ILE A 688 -13.37 -27.80 -4.24
N PRO A 689 -13.24 -27.01 -5.32
CA PRO A 689 -13.70 -27.42 -6.64
C PRO A 689 -13.08 -28.74 -7.09
N GLU A 690 -13.82 -29.55 -7.85
CA GLU A 690 -13.30 -30.81 -8.42
C GLU A 690 -11.99 -30.58 -9.20
N THR A 691 -11.85 -29.41 -9.85
CA THR A 691 -10.64 -29.02 -10.57
C THR A 691 -9.42 -28.80 -9.70
N MET A 692 -9.51 -28.85 -8.37
CA MET A 692 -8.38 -28.64 -7.46
C MET A 692 -7.94 -29.93 -6.73
N ILE A 693 -8.68 -31.04 -6.86
CA ILE A 693 -8.46 -32.27 -6.08
C ILE A 693 -7.05 -32.82 -6.21
N ALA A 694 -6.49 -32.85 -7.43
CA ALA A 694 -5.15 -33.40 -7.64
C ALA A 694 -4.04 -32.52 -7.02
N GLY A 695 -4.36 -31.30 -6.58
CA GLY A 695 -3.45 -30.38 -5.90
C GLY A 695 -3.25 -30.66 -4.41
N ASP A 696 -3.88 -31.68 -3.83
CA ASP A 696 -3.76 -31.98 -2.40
C ASP A 696 -2.30 -32.26 -1.98
N LEU A 697 -1.76 -31.42 -1.10
CA LEU A 697 -0.38 -31.44 -0.63
C LEU A 697 -0.11 -32.51 0.43
N ARG A 698 -1.14 -33.19 0.93
CA ARG A 698 -0.96 -34.41 1.74
C ARG A 698 -0.38 -35.57 0.93
N ARG A 699 -0.43 -35.46 -0.40
CA ARG A 699 0.22 -36.37 -1.34
C ARG A 699 1.61 -35.85 -1.65
N HIS A 700 2.59 -36.74 -1.66
CA HIS A 700 3.98 -36.44 -2.01
C HIS A 700 4.34 -36.84 -3.44
N ASP A 701 3.34 -37.14 -4.28
CA ASP A 701 3.58 -37.44 -5.70
C ASP A 701 4.15 -36.20 -6.42
N PRO A 702 5.23 -36.33 -7.21
CA PRO A 702 5.83 -35.24 -7.96
C PRO A 702 4.83 -34.49 -8.85
N MET A 703 4.87 -33.16 -8.81
CA MET A 703 4.01 -32.31 -9.62
C MET A 703 4.77 -31.44 -10.61
N LEU A 704 4.14 -31.13 -11.74
CA LEU A 704 4.61 -30.12 -12.69
C LEU A 704 3.73 -28.87 -12.60
N ILE A 705 4.31 -27.71 -12.28
CA ILE A 705 3.62 -26.42 -12.24
C ILE A 705 3.81 -25.70 -13.56
N VAL A 706 2.69 -25.43 -14.26
CA VAL A 706 2.66 -24.86 -15.60
C VAL A 706 2.26 -23.39 -15.54
N GLY A 707 3.15 -22.50 -16.01
CA GLY A 707 2.86 -21.09 -16.26
C GLY A 707 2.76 -20.75 -17.73
N PHE A 708 2.40 -19.50 -18.03
CA PHE A 708 2.26 -18.98 -19.39
C PHE A 708 3.12 -17.72 -19.54
N ASP A 709 3.87 -17.63 -20.63
CA ASP A 709 4.64 -16.44 -20.94
C ASP A 709 3.70 -15.22 -21.09
N GLY A 710 4.14 -14.09 -20.52
CA GLY A 710 3.36 -12.85 -20.48
C GLY A 710 2.18 -12.84 -19.49
N PHE A 711 1.91 -13.90 -18.72
CA PHE A 711 0.90 -13.88 -17.66
C PHE A 711 1.52 -13.43 -16.32
N PRO A 712 1.29 -12.19 -15.87
CA PRO A 712 2.06 -11.61 -14.77
C PRO A 712 1.64 -12.10 -13.38
N ASP A 713 0.53 -12.84 -13.23
CA ASP A 713 -0.04 -13.21 -11.93
C ASP A 713 0.25 -14.66 -11.51
N PHE A 714 1.24 -15.32 -12.13
CA PHE A 714 1.61 -16.68 -11.79
C PHE A 714 3.08 -16.99 -12.11
N TYR A 715 3.89 -17.25 -11.07
CA TYR A 715 5.33 -17.54 -11.21
C TYR A 715 5.65 -18.97 -10.75
N PRO A 716 5.70 -19.95 -11.69
CA PRO A 716 5.97 -21.35 -11.36
C PRO A 716 7.23 -21.59 -10.55
N GLY A 717 8.34 -20.90 -10.86
CA GLY A 717 9.60 -21.05 -10.14
C GLY A 717 9.49 -20.70 -8.65
N LEU A 718 8.79 -19.61 -8.31
CA LEU A 718 8.54 -19.24 -6.91
C LEU A 718 7.69 -20.28 -6.17
N ILE A 719 6.64 -20.80 -6.83
CA ILE A 719 5.78 -21.83 -6.26
C ILE A 719 6.60 -23.09 -5.97
N VAL A 720 7.37 -23.55 -6.95
CA VAL A 720 8.17 -24.78 -6.85
C VAL A 720 9.23 -24.68 -5.75
N GLU A 721 9.95 -23.57 -5.67
CA GLU A 721 10.98 -23.42 -4.64
C GLU A 721 10.37 -23.39 -3.23
N ASN A 722 9.20 -22.76 -3.04
CA ASN A 722 8.51 -22.80 -1.75
C ASN A 722 7.95 -24.19 -1.42
N LEU A 723 7.45 -24.93 -2.41
CA LEU A 723 6.98 -26.31 -2.22
C LEU A 723 8.15 -27.25 -1.86
N LYS A 724 9.29 -27.14 -2.55
CA LYS A 724 10.51 -27.90 -2.21
C LYS A 724 11.01 -27.56 -0.80
N GLY A 725 10.98 -26.29 -0.41
CA GLY A 725 11.32 -25.84 0.95
C GLY A 725 10.38 -26.37 2.04
N GLN A 726 9.25 -26.96 1.66
CA GLN A 726 8.26 -27.60 2.53
C GLN A 726 8.12 -29.11 2.21
N ASP A 727 9.17 -29.73 1.67
CA ASP A 727 9.26 -31.17 1.38
C ASP A 727 8.22 -31.72 0.37
N ILE A 728 7.73 -30.87 -0.53
CA ILE A 728 6.84 -31.27 -1.64
C ILE A 728 7.63 -31.28 -2.96
N PRO A 729 7.77 -32.44 -3.62
CA PRO A 729 8.50 -32.53 -4.89
C PRO A 729 7.69 -31.86 -6.01
N ALA A 730 8.31 -30.86 -6.64
CA ALA A 730 7.72 -30.12 -7.74
C ALA A 730 8.77 -29.68 -8.76
N ASN A 731 8.34 -29.55 -10.02
CA ASN A 731 9.10 -28.97 -11.13
C ASN A 731 8.24 -27.90 -11.81
N GLU A 732 8.87 -26.97 -12.51
CA GLU A 732 8.20 -25.89 -13.24
C GLU A 732 8.36 -25.96 -14.75
N ILE A 733 7.41 -25.36 -15.45
CA ILE A 733 7.54 -25.02 -16.86
C ILE A 733 6.76 -23.74 -17.17
N VAL A 734 7.30 -22.88 -18.03
CA VAL A 734 6.58 -21.73 -18.61
C VAL A 734 6.36 -21.99 -20.10
N LEU A 735 5.11 -21.92 -20.54
CA LEU A 735 4.72 -22.13 -21.93
C LEU A 735 4.71 -20.80 -22.70
N ASP A 736 5.58 -20.70 -23.69
CA ASP A 736 5.53 -19.66 -24.73
C ASP A 736 4.69 -20.18 -25.91
N LEU A 737 3.49 -19.62 -26.08
CA LEU A 737 2.49 -20.08 -27.03
C LEU A 737 2.26 -19.04 -28.14
N PRO A 738 2.23 -19.45 -29.42
CA PRO A 738 1.91 -18.57 -30.55
C PRO A 738 0.64 -17.72 -30.37
N SER A 739 -0.43 -18.29 -29.81
CA SER A 739 -1.68 -17.56 -29.57
C SER A 739 -1.61 -16.45 -28.50
N LEU A 740 -0.51 -16.38 -27.73
CA LEU A 740 -0.29 -15.39 -26.67
C LEU A 740 0.66 -14.27 -27.10
N ARG A 741 1.68 -14.55 -27.94
CA ARG A 741 2.76 -13.60 -28.30
C ARG A 741 2.30 -12.23 -28.79
N ASN A 742 1.20 -12.16 -29.53
CA ASN A 742 0.71 -10.91 -30.14
C ASN A 742 -0.41 -10.23 -29.34
N ARG A 743 -0.69 -10.69 -28.11
CA ARG A 743 -1.76 -10.12 -27.30
C ARG A 743 -1.23 -8.93 -26.49
N ARG A 744 -2.01 -7.85 -26.48
CA ARG A 744 -1.73 -6.68 -25.64
C ARG A 744 -1.78 -7.00 -24.14
N PHE A 745 -2.60 -7.97 -23.75
CA PHE A 745 -2.76 -8.40 -22.37
C PHE A 745 -2.99 -9.90 -22.31
N VAL A 746 -2.35 -10.56 -21.33
CA VAL A 746 -2.57 -11.96 -20.98
C VAL A 746 -3.07 -11.99 -19.54
N LEU A 747 -4.39 -11.82 -19.38
CA LEU A 747 -5.06 -11.74 -18.08
C LEU A 747 -5.79 -13.05 -17.76
N PRO A 748 -6.11 -13.35 -16.48
CA PRO A 748 -6.78 -14.58 -16.10
C PRO A 748 -8.06 -14.85 -16.90
N LEU A 749 -8.87 -13.80 -17.11
CA LEU A 749 -10.14 -13.92 -17.84
C LEU A 749 -9.95 -14.20 -19.35
N ILE A 750 -8.87 -13.70 -19.95
CA ILE A 750 -8.54 -13.97 -21.35
C ILE A 750 -8.13 -15.44 -21.49
N LEU A 751 -7.22 -15.91 -20.63
CA LEU A 751 -6.78 -17.30 -20.65
C LEU A 751 -7.93 -18.27 -20.37
N ALA A 752 -8.81 -17.96 -19.41
CA ALA A 752 -9.99 -18.76 -19.12
C ALA A 752 -10.91 -18.93 -20.34
N ARG A 753 -11.18 -17.85 -21.07
CA ARG A 753 -11.96 -17.91 -22.31
C ARG A 753 -11.25 -18.68 -23.43
N LEU A 754 -9.93 -18.62 -23.49
CA LEU A 754 -9.17 -19.41 -24.46
C LEU A 754 -9.26 -20.90 -24.13
N PHE A 755 -9.16 -21.29 -22.86
CA PHE A 755 -9.34 -22.68 -22.42
C PHE A 755 -10.73 -23.27 -22.71
N ASP A 756 -11.76 -22.43 -22.87
CA ASP A 756 -13.08 -22.91 -23.34
C ASP A 756 -13.05 -23.42 -24.80
N THR A 757 -12.03 -23.08 -25.59
CA THR A 757 -11.86 -23.51 -26.99
C THR A 757 -10.99 -24.75 -27.12
N GLU A 758 -11.37 -25.69 -28.00
CA GLU A 758 -10.61 -26.92 -28.25
C GLU A 758 -9.24 -26.62 -28.87
N GLU A 759 -9.18 -25.61 -29.75
CA GLU A 759 -7.97 -25.21 -30.46
C GLU A 759 -6.85 -24.79 -29.50
N PHE A 760 -7.18 -23.97 -28.50
CA PHE A 760 -6.19 -23.54 -27.51
C PHE A 760 -5.77 -24.68 -26.58
N ARG A 761 -6.72 -25.55 -26.18
CA ARG A 761 -6.36 -26.76 -25.40
C ARG A 761 -5.40 -27.66 -26.16
N ALA A 762 -5.65 -27.86 -27.46
CA ALA A 762 -4.77 -28.64 -28.32
C ALA A 762 -3.36 -28.01 -28.44
N GLU A 763 -3.27 -26.68 -28.53
CA GLU A 763 -2.00 -25.95 -28.54
C GLU A 763 -1.21 -26.14 -27.23
N VAL A 764 -1.88 -25.98 -26.07
CA VAL A 764 -1.28 -26.20 -24.74
C VAL A 764 -0.76 -27.64 -24.62
N ILE A 765 -1.57 -28.63 -25.02
CA ILE A 765 -1.19 -30.04 -24.98
C ILE A 765 0.01 -30.30 -25.88
N ALA A 766 0.02 -29.77 -27.10
CA ALA A 766 1.14 -29.96 -28.03
C ALA A 766 2.45 -29.36 -27.49
N ALA A 767 2.38 -28.22 -26.80
CA ALA A 767 3.54 -27.58 -26.18
C ALA A 767 4.05 -28.32 -24.93
N LEU A 768 3.13 -28.90 -24.15
CA LEU A 768 3.44 -29.53 -22.86
C LEU A 768 3.85 -31.00 -22.98
N LYS A 769 3.18 -31.77 -23.85
CA LYS A 769 3.39 -33.23 -24.02
C LYS A 769 4.86 -33.66 -24.19
N PRO A 770 5.71 -32.98 -24.98
CA PRO A 770 7.12 -33.37 -25.12
C PRO A 770 7.99 -33.03 -23.90
N LYS A 771 7.45 -32.30 -22.91
CA LYS A 771 8.19 -31.74 -21.76
C LYS A 771 7.64 -32.18 -20.41
N LEU A 772 6.76 -33.19 -20.36
CA LEU A 772 6.13 -33.67 -19.13
C LEU A 772 7.15 -34.17 -18.09
N GLY A 773 8.20 -34.87 -18.54
CA GLY A 773 9.17 -35.50 -17.64
C GLY A 773 8.54 -36.56 -16.75
N GLU A 774 9.12 -36.79 -15.57
CA GLU A 774 8.54 -37.61 -14.50
C GLU A 774 7.63 -36.73 -13.63
N CYS A 775 6.33 -36.69 -13.97
CA CYS A 775 5.31 -36.03 -13.17
C CYS A 775 4.06 -36.90 -13.04
N ASP A 776 3.49 -36.94 -11.83
CA ASP A 776 2.29 -37.72 -11.52
C ASP A 776 1.03 -36.86 -11.49
N ARG A 777 1.19 -35.54 -11.56
CA ARG A 777 0.11 -34.55 -11.59
C ARG A 777 0.62 -33.20 -12.12
N ILE A 778 -0.28 -32.41 -12.71
CA ILE A 778 0.07 -31.14 -13.34
C ILE A 778 -0.83 -30.02 -12.79
N GLY A 779 -0.20 -29.00 -12.21
CA GLY A 779 -0.86 -27.82 -11.69
C GLY A 779 -0.83 -26.67 -12.70
N PHE A 780 -1.99 -26.12 -13.01
CA PHE A 780 -2.16 -24.89 -13.79
C PHE A 780 -2.60 -23.75 -12.88
N PRO A 781 -2.37 -22.48 -13.25
CA PRO A 781 -3.15 -21.39 -12.67
C PRO A 781 -4.66 -21.68 -12.83
N ALA A 782 -5.47 -21.18 -11.91
CA ALA A 782 -6.91 -21.41 -11.91
C ALA A 782 -7.63 -20.62 -13.01
N ILE A 783 -7.43 -21.05 -14.25
CA ILE A 783 -7.89 -20.45 -15.51
C ILE A 783 -8.38 -21.51 -16.49
N LEU A 784 -8.64 -22.74 -16.06
CA LEU A 784 -9.10 -23.81 -16.94
C LEU A 784 -10.58 -23.60 -17.28
N GLY A 785 -10.87 -22.81 -18.32
CA GLY A 785 -12.22 -22.53 -18.81
C GLY A 785 -13.00 -21.52 -17.95
N LEU A 786 -13.74 -20.60 -18.56
CA LEU A 786 -14.67 -19.75 -17.82
C LEU A 786 -16.04 -20.43 -17.70
N GLU A 787 -16.47 -21.13 -18.76
CA GLU A 787 -17.77 -21.80 -18.83
C GLU A 787 -17.65 -23.31 -18.91
N ARG A 788 -16.52 -23.84 -19.40
CA ARG A 788 -16.30 -25.25 -19.70
C ARG A 788 -15.14 -25.83 -18.91
N SER A 789 -15.05 -25.52 -17.61
CA SER A 789 -13.90 -25.90 -16.79
C SER A 789 -13.73 -27.41 -16.63
N LYS A 790 -14.83 -28.13 -16.49
CA LYS A 790 -14.84 -29.59 -16.43
C LYS A 790 -14.35 -30.23 -17.73
N GLU A 791 -14.88 -29.77 -18.87
CA GLU A 791 -14.46 -30.22 -20.20
C GLU A 791 -12.97 -29.94 -20.42
N ALA A 792 -12.51 -28.72 -20.10
CA ALA A 792 -11.13 -28.33 -20.28
C ALA A 792 -10.16 -29.20 -19.45
N ARG A 793 -10.48 -29.44 -18.18
CA ARG A 793 -9.71 -30.34 -17.32
C ARG A 793 -9.68 -31.77 -17.88
N GLN A 794 -10.83 -32.33 -18.23
CA GLN A 794 -10.94 -33.70 -18.72
C GLN A 794 -10.20 -33.93 -20.05
N ASP A 795 -10.26 -32.95 -20.97
CA ASP A 795 -9.53 -33.01 -22.24
C ASP A 795 -8.01 -33.02 -22.02
N LEU A 796 -7.51 -32.15 -21.12
CA LEU A 796 -6.10 -32.12 -20.72
C LEU A 796 -5.69 -33.45 -20.07
N GLU A 797 -6.45 -33.94 -19.08
CA GLU A 797 -6.18 -35.21 -18.38
C GLU A 797 -6.10 -36.39 -19.36
N MET A 798 -7.07 -36.49 -20.26
CA MET A 798 -7.15 -37.58 -21.23
C MET A 798 -5.97 -37.58 -22.21
N ARG A 799 -5.59 -36.41 -22.72
CA ARG A 799 -4.59 -36.30 -23.79
C ARG A 799 -3.14 -36.25 -23.29
N LEU A 800 -2.96 -35.82 -22.04
CA LEU A 800 -1.67 -35.83 -21.32
C LEU A 800 -1.48 -37.12 -20.49
N ASN A 801 -2.55 -37.87 -20.23
CA ASN A 801 -2.55 -39.07 -19.39
C ASN A 801 -1.98 -38.80 -17.98
N CYS A 802 -2.41 -37.69 -17.37
CA CYS A 802 -1.93 -37.22 -16.08
C CYS A 802 -3.05 -36.40 -15.38
N PRO A 803 -3.28 -36.58 -14.06
CA PRO A 803 -4.19 -35.74 -13.28
C PRO A 803 -3.88 -34.24 -13.39
N ILE A 804 -4.90 -33.42 -13.58
CA ILE A 804 -4.77 -31.97 -13.75
C ILE A 804 -5.46 -31.25 -12.59
N PHE A 805 -4.81 -30.20 -12.06
CA PHE A 805 -5.43 -29.33 -11.06
C PHE A 805 -5.19 -27.83 -11.28
N GLU A 806 -6.02 -27.01 -10.66
CA GLU A 806 -5.95 -25.55 -10.64
C GLU A 806 -5.34 -25.02 -9.34
N ILE A 807 -4.55 -23.95 -9.44
CA ILE A 807 -3.97 -23.19 -8.31
C ILE A 807 -4.53 -21.76 -8.37
N PRO A 808 -5.28 -21.30 -7.35
CA PRO A 808 -5.83 -19.95 -7.31
C PRO A 808 -4.76 -18.86 -7.46
N THR A 809 -5.05 -17.85 -8.29
CA THR A 809 -4.16 -16.71 -8.57
C THR A 809 -4.64 -15.42 -7.89
N LEU A 810 -3.92 -14.31 -8.10
CA LEU A 810 -4.40 -12.99 -7.72
C LEU A 810 -5.79 -12.67 -8.34
N PRO A 811 -6.61 -11.80 -7.71
CA PRO A 811 -7.86 -11.33 -8.28
C PRO A 811 -7.70 -10.70 -9.67
N PRO A 812 -8.67 -10.87 -10.59
CA PRO A 812 -9.94 -11.54 -10.39
C PRO A 812 -9.82 -13.08 -10.39
N SER A 813 -10.56 -13.73 -9.51
CA SER A 813 -10.61 -15.18 -9.37
C SER A 813 -11.59 -15.80 -10.37
N ILE A 814 -11.08 -16.63 -11.29
CA ILE A 814 -11.94 -17.36 -12.24
C ILE A 814 -12.84 -18.37 -11.53
N PRO A 815 -12.35 -19.22 -10.60
CA PRO A 815 -13.22 -20.09 -9.80
C PRO A 815 -14.31 -19.31 -9.06
N GLY A 816 -13.97 -18.12 -8.54
CA GLY A 816 -14.93 -17.24 -7.89
C GLY A 816 -16.00 -16.69 -8.82
N ILE A 817 -15.61 -16.28 -10.04
CA ILE A 817 -16.55 -15.88 -11.09
C ILE A 817 -17.47 -17.04 -11.48
N ARG A 818 -16.95 -18.28 -11.60
CA ARG A 818 -17.76 -19.47 -11.91
C ARG A 818 -18.85 -19.68 -10.85
N LEU A 819 -18.49 -19.65 -9.56
CA LEU A 819 -19.43 -19.76 -8.44
C LEU A 819 -20.46 -18.63 -8.43
N HIS A 820 -20.02 -17.38 -8.64
CA HIS A 820 -20.92 -16.24 -8.71
C HIS A 820 -21.96 -16.39 -9.82
N ASN A 821 -21.51 -16.73 -11.03
CA ASN A 821 -22.38 -16.90 -12.19
C ASN A 821 -23.35 -18.07 -12.00
N LEU A 822 -22.91 -19.17 -11.39
CA LEU A 822 -23.76 -20.30 -11.03
C LEU A 822 -24.91 -19.85 -10.11
N LEU A 823 -24.58 -19.16 -9.02
CA LEU A 823 -25.59 -18.70 -8.06
C LEU A 823 -26.58 -17.71 -8.69
N LEU A 824 -26.11 -16.77 -9.50
CA LEU A 824 -27.00 -15.85 -10.22
C LEU A 824 -27.97 -16.60 -11.15
N LYS A 825 -27.47 -17.56 -11.93
CA LYS A 825 -28.30 -18.37 -12.82
C LYS A 825 -29.37 -19.15 -12.06
N VAL A 826 -29.01 -19.73 -10.92
CA VAL A 826 -29.96 -20.48 -10.07
C VAL A 826 -31.03 -19.56 -9.48
N ILE A 827 -30.64 -18.41 -8.93
CA ILE A 827 -31.59 -17.43 -8.38
C ILE A 827 -32.61 -17.01 -9.46
N GLN A 828 -32.13 -16.70 -10.66
CA GLN A 828 -32.98 -16.30 -11.78
C GLN A 828 -33.89 -17.44 -12.26
N LYS A 829 -33.36 -18.67 -12.34
CA LYS A 829 -34.13 -19.88 -12.69
C LYS A 829 -35.27 -20.12 -11.70
N ASN A 830 -35.08 -19.78 -10.43
CA ASN A 830 -36.09 -19.88 -9.37
C ASN A 830 -37.02 -18.65 -9.29
N GLY A 831 -36.97 -17.74 -10.27
CA GLY A 831 -37.84 -16.56 -10.33
C GLY A 831 -37.35 -15.33 -9.53
N GLY A 832 -36.13 -15.38 -8.97
CA GLY A 832 -35.51 -14.23 -8.32
C GLY A 832 -35.06 -13.15 -9.31
N THR A 833 -35.14 -11.89 -8.89
CA THR A 833 -34.71 -10.73 -9.69
C THR A 833 -33.40 -10.15 -9.16
N VAL A 834 -32.43 -9.88 -10.04
CA VAL A 834 -31.13 -9.32 -9.67
C VAL A 834 -30.95 -7.94 -10.31
N TYR A 835 -30.69 -6.92 -9.50
CA TYR A 835 -30.33 -5.58 -9.96
C TYR A 835 -28.86 -5.28 -9.64
N ASN A 836 -28.05 -5.17 -10.69
CA ASN A 836 -26.64 -4.79 -10.60
C ASN A 836 -26.46 -3.27 -10.75
N GLY A 837 -25.41 -2.71 -10.12
CA GLY A 837 -25.12 -1.28 -10.13
C GLY A 837 -26.06 -0.42 -9.27
N MET A 838 -26.82 -1.03 -8.35
CA MET A 838 -27.74 -0.35 -7.43
C MET A 838 -27.18 -0.37 -6.01
N GLN A 839 -26.71 0.78 -5.52
CA GLN A 839 -26.24 0.92 -4.14
C GLN A 839 -27.42 1.24 -3.23
N ALA A 840 -27.62 0.49 -2.15
CA ALA A 840 -28.59 0.87 -1.11
C ALA A 840 -28.06 2.09 -0.34
N THR A 841 -28.89 3.13 -0.20
CA THR A 841 -28.47 4.43 0.35
C THR A 841 -29.35 4.93 1.50
N ALA A 842 -30.58 4.45 1.61
CA ALA A 842 -31.50 4.82 2.70
C ALA A 842 -32.60 3.76 2.88
N TYR A 843 -33.38 3.88 3.95
CA TYR A 843 -34.51 3.01 4.23
C TYR A 843 -35.69 3.79 4.83
N GLU A 844 -36.85 3.16 4.81
CA GLU A 844 -38.06 3.61 5.51
C GLU A 844 -38.50 2.54 6.49
N SER A 845 -38.85 2.95 7.70
CA SER A 845 -39.31 2.04 8.75
C SER A 845 -40.44 2.63 9.57
N GLU A 846 -41.34 1.77 10.04
CA GLU A 846 -42.42 2.11 10.97
C GLU A 846 -42.58 0.97 11.98
N ASN A 847 -42.84 1.29 13.26
CA ASN A 847 -43.11 0.30 14.31
C ASN A 847 -42.05 -0.83 14.41
N SER A 848 -40.76 -0.49 14.33
CA SER A 848 -39.64 -1.45 14.36
C SER A 848 -39.68 -2.50 13.24
N ARG A 849 -40.20 -2.10 12.07
CA ARG A 849 -40.21 -2.86 10.82
C ARG A 849 -39.76 -1.98 9.66
N ILE A 850 -38.98 -2.53 8.75
CA ILE A 850 -38.60 -1.85 7.51
C ILE A 850 -39.74 -2.03 6.49
N ASN A 851 -40.14 -0.94 5.84
CA ASN A 851 -41.16 -0.92 4.79
C ASN A 851 -40.53 -1.01 3.39
N GLY A 852 -39.37 -0.38 3.21
CA GLY A 852 -38.64 -0.39 1.95
C GLY A 852 -37.25 0.22 2.05
N VAL A 853 -36.43 -0.07 1.04
CA VAL A 853 -35.06 0.45 0.92
C VAL A 853 -34.94 1.25 -0.37
N TRP A 854 -34.26 2.37 -0.29
CA TRP A 854 -33.89 3.19 -1.42
C TRP A 854 -32.53 2.76 -1.96
N SER A 855 -32.44 2.59 -3.27
CA SER A 855 -31.17 2.41 -3.96
C SER A 855 -30.91 3.53 -4.97
N GLU A 856 -29.65 3.82 -5.23
CA GLU A 856 -29.21 4.74 -6.27
C GLU A 856 -28.45 4.00 -7.38
N ALA A 857 -28.77 4.35 -8.64
CA ALA A 857 -28.02 3.95 -9.82
C ALA A 857 -28.03 5.09 -10.84
N ALA A 858 -26.86 5.50 -11.32
CA ALA A 858 -26.70 6.60 -12.29
C ALA A 858 -27.51 7.87 -11.90
N SER A 859 -27.40 8.28 -10.63
CA SER A 859 -28.10 9.43 -10.05
C SER A 859 -29.63 9.35 -10.08
N ARG A 860 -30.19 8.14 -10.22
CA ARG A 860 -31.63 7.87 -10.10
C ARG A 860 -31.88 7.05 -8.85
N ARG A 861 -32.83 7.50 -8.02
CA ARG A 861 -33.30 6.75 -6.85
C ARG A 861 -34.42 5.80 -7.24
N LYS A 862 -34.38 4.58 -6.71
CA LYS A 862 -35.42 3.56 -6.84
C LYS A 862 -35.80 3.05 -5.46
N TYR A 863 -37.10 2.92 -5.21
CA TYR A 863 -37.64 2.36 -3.98
C TYR A 863 -37.90 0.86 -4.16
N HIS A 864 -37.57 0.07 -3.13
CA HIS A 864 -37.73 -1.38 -3.12
C HIS A 864 -38.51 -1.80 -1.87
N PRO A 865 -39.85 -1.97 -1.97
CA PRO A 865 -40.65 -2.48 -0.86
C PRO A 865 -40.55 -4.01 -0.75
N ALA A 866 -40.43 -4.51 0.48
CA ALA A 866 -40.35 -5.95 0.76
C ALA A 866 -40.95 -6.31 2.14
N LYS A 867 -41.31 -7.58 2.34
CA LYS A 867 -41.76 -8.06 3.65
C LYS A 867 -40.59 -8.27 4.61
N ASN A 868 -39.49 -8.83 4.10
CA ASN A 868 -38.27 -9.14 4.85
C ASN A 868 -37.02 -8.59 4.14
N PHE A 869 -36.00 -8.22 4.92
CA PHE A 869 -34.77 -7.61 4.44
C PHE A 869 -33.56 -8.39 4.96
N ILE A 870 -32.59 -8.64 4.07
CA ILE A 870 -31.33 -9.28 4.41
C ILE A 870 -30.19 -8.34 4.08
N LEU A 871 -29.43 -7.94 5.08
CA LEU A 871 -28.24 -7.10 4.97
C LEU A 871 -26.99 -7.99 4.85
N ALA A 872 -26.45 -8.11 3.63
CA ALA A 872 -25.27 -8.88 3.28
C ALA A 872 -24.21 -7.98 2.59
N THR A 873 -23.99 -6.80 3.16
CA THR A 873 -23.18 -5.71 2.58
C THR A 873 -21.67 -5.95 2.63
N GLY A 874 -21.22 -7.05 3.24
CA GLY A 874 -19.82 -7.48 3.20
C GLY A 874 -18.89 -6.79 4.19
N GLY A 875 -19.42 -6.15 5.24
CA GLY A 875 -18.60 -5.52 6.29
C GLY A 875 -17.66 -4.46 5.74
N ILE A 876 -16.43 -4.38 6.27
CA ILE A 876 -15.40 -3.44 5.80
C ILE A 876 -15.01 -3.71 4.33
N LEU A 877 -14.73 -4.97 3.99
CA LEU A 877 -14.29 -5.39 2.64
C LEU A 877 -15.33 -5.04 1.56
N GLY A 878 -16.61 -5.30 1.85
CA GLY A 878 -17.74 -5.00 0.97
C GLY A 878 -18.13 -3.52 0.93
N GLY A 879 -17.66 -2.71 1.88
CA GLY A 879 -18.04 -1.30 2.04
C GLY A 879 -19.37 -1.09 2.77
N GLY A 880 -19.90 -2.13 3.43
CA GLY A 880 -21.06 -2.05 4.31
C GLY A 880 -20.76 -1.40 5.66
N ILE A 881 -19.50 -1.45 6.09
CA ILE A 881 -19.00 -0.80 7.30
C ILE A 881 -17.87 0.15 6.90
N THR A 882 -17.90 1.38 7.40
CA THR A 882 -16.84 2.38 7.18
C THR A 882 -16.39 3.00 8.50
N GLY A 883 -15.17 3.53 8.49
CA GLY A 883 -14.61 4.32 9.59
C GLY A 883 -14.43 5.79 9.20
N ASN A 884 -14.35 6.65 10.22
CA ASN A 884 -14.00 8.07 10.13
C ASN A 884 -12.67 8.35 10.86
N PRO A 885 -11.98 9.48 10.58
CA PRO A 885 -10.73 9.85 11.26
C PRO A 885 -10.85 10.00 12.78
N ASP A 886 -12.05 10.26 13.30
CA ASP A 886 -12.33 10.48 14.71
C ASP A 886 -12.54 9.16 15.50
N GLY A 887 -12.34 8.00 14.87
CA GLY A 887 -12.52 6.69 15.48
C GLY A 887 -13.95 6.17 15.45
N ASN A 888 -14.90 6.90 14.85
CA ASN A 888 -16.26 6.40 14.71
C ASN A 888 -16.40 5.42 13.53
N VAL A 889 -17.11 4.32 13.76
CA VAL A 889 -17.42 3.29 12.76
C VAL A 889 -18.93 3.25 12.54
N HIS A 890 -19.37 3.15 11.29
CA HIS A 890 -20.79 3.17 10.93
C HIS A 890 -21.14 2.10 9.90
N GLU A 891 -22.35 1.55 10.02
CA GLU A 891 -23.00 0.75 8.99
C GLU A 891 -23.68 1.68 7.97
N MET A 892 -23.44 1.45 6.69
CA MET A 892 -23.69 2.42 5.62
C MET A 892 -25.15 2.53 5.14
N VAL A 893 -25.99 1.52 5.36
CA VAL A 893 -27.33 1.45 4.75
C VAL A 893 -28.44 1.84 5.73
N LEU A 894 -28.38 1.26 6.92
CA LEU A 894 -29.41 1.29 7.96
C LEU A 894 -28.94 2.01 9.23
N ASN A 895 -27.64 2.33 9.33
CA ASN A 895 -27.00 2.94 10.50
C ASN A 895 -27.23 2.11 11.78
N LEU A 896 -27.05 0.79 11.64
CA LEU A 896 -27.19 -0.15 12.76
C LEU A 896 -26.05 0.01 13.78
N PRO A 897 -26.31 -0.28 15.07
CA PRO A 897 -25.26 -0.34 16.09
C PRO A 897 -24.20 -1.39 15.73
N LEU A 898 -22.95 -1.06 16.03
CA LEU A 898 -21.80 -1.92 15.78
C LEU A 898 -21.05 -2.21 17.09
N THR A 899 -20.48 -3.41 17.18
CA THR A 899 -19.38 -3.68 18.10
C THR A 899 -18.09 -3.24 17.41
N SER A 900 -17.33 -2.31 18.01
CA SER A 900 -16.04 -1.86 17.49
C SER A 900 -15.16 -1.28 18.60
N PRO A 901 -13.84 -1.18 18.40
CA PRO A 901 -12.99 -0.33 19.23
C PRO A 901 -13.46 1.13 19.17
N ILE A 902 -13.22 1.89 20.25
CA ILE A 902 -13.73 3.27 20.41
C ILE A 902 -12.81 4.29 19.73
N GLU A 903 -11.49 4.16 19.93
CA GLU A 903 -10.52 5.13 19.45
C GLU A 903 -9.77 4.59 18.24
N HIS A 904 -9.46 5.45 17.27
CA HIS A 904 -8.75 5.06 16.03
C HIS A 904 -7.39 4.41 16.32
N HIS A 905 -6.68 4.86 17.36
CA HIS A 905 -5.39 4.29 17.74
C HIS A 905 -5.46 2.83 18.22
N ASP A 906 -6.64 2.35 18.61
CA ASP A 906 -6.86 0.96 19.05
C ASP A 906 -7.25 0.04 17.88
N TRP A 907 -7.45 0.58 16.68
CA TRP A 907 -7.90 -0.21 15.53
C TRP A 907 -6.83 -1.16 15.00
N PHE A 908 -5.57 -0.71 15.01
CA PHE A 908 -4.48 -1.36 14.30
C PHE A 908 -3.29 -1.64 15.20
N LYS A 909 -2.52 -2.65 14.79
CA LYS A 909 -1.26 -3.03 15.41
C LYS A 909 -0.11 -2.62 14.49
N PRO A 910 1.12 -2.47 15.00
CA PRO A 910 2.24 -1.99 14.19
C PRO A 910 2.62 -2.91 13.01
N HIS A 911 2.32 -4.20 13.10
CA HIS A 911 2.70 -5.20 12.11
C HIS A 911 1.54 -5.57 11.20
N PHE A 912 1.78 -5.65 9.88
CA PHE A 912 0.77 -6.08 8.89
C PHE A 912 0.29 -7.51 9.15
N PHE A 913 1.23 -8.41 9.49
CA PHE A 913 0.94 -9.80 9.85
C PHE A 913 0.95 -9.99 11.37
N ASP A 914 0.34 -9.08 12.12
CA ASP A 914 0.24 -9.25 13.57
C ASP A 914 -0.50 -10.57 13.88
N PRO A 915 0.08 -11.48 14.69
CA PRO A 915 -0.50 -12.80 14.92
C PRO A 915 -1.86 -12.75 15.63
N LEU A 916 -2.16 -11.66 16.36
CA LEU A 916 -3.44 -11.46 17.02
C LEU A 916 -4.47 -10.75 16.12
N GLY A 917 -4.07 -10.37 14.91
CA GLY A 917 -4.87 -9.57 13.99
C GLY A 917 -5.08 -8.13 14.47
N HIS A 918 -5.96 -7.43 13.76
CA HIS A 918 -6.27 -6.03 14.05
C HIS A 918 -7.68 -5.91 14.67
N PRO A 919 -7.83 -5.26 15.84
CA PRO A 919 -9.12 -5.19 16.53
C PRO A 919 -10.30 -4.69 15.69
N ILE A 920 -10.07 -3.75 14.77
CA ILE A 920 -11.12 -3.22 13.89
C ILE A 920 -11.75 -4.31 13.01
N TYR A 921 -11.03 -5.37 12.65
CA TYR A 921 -11.53 -6.42 11.75
C TYR A 921 -12.51 -7.40 12.41
N GLN A 922 -12.64 -7.36 13.74
CA GLN A 922 -13.69 -8.06 14.48
C GLN A 922 -14.99 -7.25 14.59
N SER A 923 -14.98 -6.01 14.08
CA SER A 923 -16.11 -5.09 14.19
C SER A 923 -17.24 -5.48 13.25
N GLY A 924 -18.48 -5.37 13.74
CA GLY A 924 -19.65 -5.72 12.96
C GLY A 924 -20.95 -5.55 13.72
N ILE A 925 -22.03 -6.02 13.12
CA ILE A 925 -23.38 -5.95 13.69
C ILE A 925 -23.54 -7.07 14.72
N PRO A 926 -23.84 -6.77 16.00
CA PRO A 926 -24.21 -7.78 16.97
C PRO A 926 -25.60 -8.33 16.65
N VAL A 927 -25.76 -9.66 16.75
CA VAL A 927 -27.01 -10.34 16.37
C VAL A 927 -27.44 -11.40 17.39
N ASN A 928 -28.74 -11.72 17.42
CA ASN A 928 -29.26 -12.87 18.14
C ASN A 928 -29.07 -14.19 17.36
N SER A 929 -29.57 -15.31 17.90
CA SER A 929 -29.53 -16.62 17.23
C SER A 929 -30.35 -16.70 15.94
N MET A 930 -31.30 -15.78 15.74
CA MET A 930 -32.03 -15.62 14.48
C MET A 930 -31.31 -14.71 13.48
N LEU A 931 -30.10 -14.22 13.80
CA LEU A 931 -29.33 -13.28 12.99
C LEU A 931 -30.00 -11.92 12.79
N GLN A 932 -30.86 -11.51 13.73
CA GLN A 932 -31.46 -10.18 13.74
C GLN A 932 -30.54 -9.18 14.47
N PRO A 933 -30.31 -7.99 13.90
CA PRO A 933 -29.50 -6.94 14.53
C PRO A 933 -30.00 -6.52 15.91
N LEU A 934 -29.07 -6.34 16.84
CA LEU A 934 -29.33 -5.93 18.21
C LEU A 934 -28.88 -4.49 18.46
N ASN A 935 -29.61 -3.78 19.30
CA ASN A 935 -29.18 -2.49 19.83
C ASN A 935 -28.22 -2.66 21.02
N ASN A 936 -27.69 -1.55 21.53
CA ASN A 936 -26.77 -1.54 22.67
C ASN A 936 -27.36 -2.11 23.98
N ARG A 937 -28.68 -2.34 24.03
CA ARG A 937 -29.39 -2.97 25.16
C ARG A 937 -29.70 -4.45 24.91
N GLY A 938 -29.22 -5.03 23.80
CA GLY A 938 -29.48 -6.42 23.42
C GLY A 938 -30.89 -6.67 22.86
N GLN A 939 -31.62 -5.63 22.46
CA GLN A 939 -32.98 -5.75 21.89
C GLN A 939 -32.92 -5.71 20.36
N VAL A 940 -33.82 -6.45 19.71
CA VAL A 940 -33.92 -6.48 18.24
C VAL A 940 -34.26 -5.09 17.70
N VAL A 941 -33.48 -4.61 16.74
CA VAL A 941 -33.68 -3.28 16.11
C VAL A 941 -34.89 -3.30 15.17
N PHE A 942 -34.92 -4.27 14.25
CA PHE A 942 -36.03 -4.46 13.31
C PHE A 942 -36.42 -5.94 13.26
N THR A 943 -37.71 -6.22 13.40
CA THR A 943 -38.22 -7.60 13.48
C THR A 943 -38.19 -8.35 12.15
N ASN A 944 -38.11 -7.64 11.02
CA ASN A 944 -38.06 -8.20 9.67
C ASN A 944 -36.71 -7.97 8.96
N LEU A 945 -35.65 -7.70 9.73
CA LEU A 945 -34.29 -7.51 9.23
C LEU A 945 -33.38 -8.61 9.75
N PHE A 946 -32.55 -9.14 8.86
CA PHE A 946 -31.52 -10.13 9.16
C PHE A 946 -30.18 -9.64 8.61
N ALA A 947 -29.08 -9.97 9.27
CA ALA A 947 -27.73 -9.67 8.82
C ALA A 947 -26.94 -10.97 8.57
N ALA A 948 -26.07 -10.99 7.56
CA ALA A 948 -25.32 -12.20 7.18
C ALA A 948 -23.91 -11.91 6.64
N GLY A 949 -23.04 -12.92 6.74
CA GLY A 949 -21.64 -12.88 6.31
C GLY A 949 -20.78 -11.96 7.17
N THR A 950 -19.83 -11.29 6.52
CA THR A 950 -18.84 -10.40 7.18
C THR A 950 -19.41 -9.10 7.72
N ALA A 951 -20.71 -8.86 7.57
CA ALA A 951 -21.37 -7.74 8.24
C ALA A 951 -21.55 -8.00 9.75
N LEU A 952 -21.45 -9.26 10.19
CA LEU A 952 -21.60 -9.67 11.58
C LEU A 952 -20.33 -9.41 12.40
N ALA A 953 -20.50 -9.09 13.68
CA ALA A 953 -19.40 -8.98 14.64
C ALA A 953 -18.86 -10.36 15.05
N GLY A 954 -17.73 -10.35 15.76
CA GLY A 954 -17.33 -11.48 16.63
C GLY A 954 -16.28 -12.42 16.07
N GLY A 955 -15.57 -12.05 14.98
CA GLY A 955 -14.42 -12.81 14.48
C GLY A 955 -13.62 -12.05 13.42
N ASP A 956 -12.36 -12.45 13.21
CA ASP A 956 -11.52 -11.97 12.09
C ASP A 956 -11.46 -13.07 11.03
N PHE A 957 -12.51 -13.10 10.20
CA PHE A 957 -12.77 -14.23 9.32
C PHE A 957 -11.71 -14.43 8.23
N LEU A 958 -10.92 -13.40 7.90
CA LEU A 958 -9.78 -13.58 7.00
C LEU A 958 -8.67 -14.36 7.71
N ARG A 959 -8.27 -13.94 8.91
CA ARG A 959 -7.18 -14.56 9.68
C ARG A 959 -7.51 -16.00 10.08
N GLU A 960 -8.75 -16.26 10.49
CA GLU A 960 -9.25 -17.60 10.81
C GLU A 960 -9.35 -18.53 9.59
N ARG A 961 -9.36 -17.96 8.37
CA ARG A 961 -9.78 -18.63 7.12
C ARG A 961 -11.17 -19.25 7.29
N SER A 962 -12.12 -18.43 7.70
CA SER A 962 -13.53 -18.79 7.95
C SER A 962 -14.52 -17.96 7.13
N LEU A 963 -14.02 -17.02 6.32
CA LEU A 963 -14.80 -16.05 5.55
C LEU A 963 -15.97 -16.69 4.78
N GLU A 964 -15.67 -17.68 3.94
CA GLU A 964 -16.65 -18.30 3.07
C GLU A 964 -17.63 -19.19 3.84
N GLY A 965 -17.17 -19.93 4.85
CA GLY A 965 -18.02 -20.77 5.69
C GLY A 965 -19.00 -19.95 6.54
N ILE A 966 -18.56 -18.80 7.08
CA ILE A 966 -19.43 -17.83 7.76
C ILE A 966 -20.47 -17.27 6.79
N ALA A 967 -20.02 -16.86 5.59
CA ALA A 967 -20.92 -16.33 4.58
C ALA A 967 -21.96 -17.36 4.13
N LEU A 968 -21.54 -18.61 3.89
CA LEU A 968 -22.39 -19.72 3.49
C LEU A 968 -23.43 -20.03 4.58
N THR A 969 -22.99 -20.26 5.81
CA THR A 969 -23.86 -20.72 6.91
C THR A 969 -24.89 -19.68 7.31
N THR A 970 -24.45 -18.42 7.45
CA THR A 970 -25.35 -17.33 7.83
C THR A 970 -26.32 -16.99 6.71
N GLY A 971 -25.85 -16.96 5.46
CA GLY A 971 -26.71 -16.78 4.27
C GLY A 971 -27.74 -17.89 4.13
N PHE A 972 -27.33 -19.14 4.36
CA PHE A 972 -28.21 -20.30 4.31
C PHE A 972 -29.34 -20.18 5.34
N LYS A 973 -28.99 -19.94 6.60
CA LYS A 973 -29.94 -19.79 7.71
C LYS A 973 -30.97 -18.70 7.46
N VAL A 974 -30.54 -17.48 7.10
CA VAL A 974 -31.48 -16.36 6.89
C VAL A 974 -32.37 -16.58 5.67
N GLY A 975 -31.86 -17.20 4.60
CA GLY A 975 -32.66 -17.51 3.41
C GLY A 975 -33.70 -18.61 3.65
N GLU A 976 -33.42 -19.53 4.57
CA GLU A 976 -34.35 -20.59 4.98
C GLU A 976 -35.46 -20.08 5.91
N MET A 977 -35.12 -19.21 6.87
CA MET A 977 -36.04 -18.75 7.91
C MET A 977 -37.18 -17.84 7.40
N ILE A 978 -37.11 -17.35 6.16
CA ILE A 978 -38.09 -16.41 5.63
C ILE A 978 -39.32 -17.14 5.09
N GLU A 979 -40.38 -17.12 5.90
CA GLU A 979 -41.71 -17.69 5.63
C GLU A 979 -42.67 -16.85 4.80
#